data_AF-A0A949M7Z6-F1
#
_entry.id   AF-A0A949M7Z6-F1
#
_cell.length_a   1.000
_cell.length_b   1.000
_cell.length_c   1.000
_cell.angle_alpha   90.00
_cell.angle_beta   90.00
_cell.angle_gamma   90.00
#
_symmetry.space_group_name_H-M   'P 1'
#
loop_
_entity.id
_entity.type
_entity.pdbx_description
1 polymer ?
#
loop_
_entity_poly.entity_id
_entity_poly.type
_entity_poly.pdbx_seq_one_letter_code
_entity_poly.pdbx_strand_id
1 'polypeptide(L)'
;MSPTLRKLASSIGLLSLSERCQRARFKTRDQGKITKRRALRVESLENRELFAIAPLAPLGSKSTLLIPAYTSPVRFTADFSDTASKNELGYFFVDGPDGRITLKQDADIDSAPALSAPLQPQYLRPGDRGYLDAALASWNSEVIFASGEVSQSLRPNKVLDVSGDRFIAFFIIKNASVDDWRNAPANNKPNAWVSLGDANSDKYEHFQATRRQDPFFRNNILQYRVEDSNLADARARKPGSDSDINDLVFSVNILPNLTYDDYSVFNQGANFSGVPEGFKLDAKSGLLANDYLPSNPNVKPTLTHISIDGGTTWLEVLNTKKKQNRLVVSDPSLHGTLTVFTNGAMEFQPSVNDPYWKIKATDQTADPDPVVFMYRAFDGLDSAETEVSITHGYYQRGSGLDKLHQGQRMYFLAGGGDSTSFNDGRSEFFQQGSNGKDIVLVSQGIEQLEFINDVFDVYAAGKVRSVTSLNITTRAQAMDPRIASIISGADAIWFGGGAQSLYQSIFVGTPLFSALANAARGNVAIGGTSAGMAMLGQSAYIDLPWDSVKSRFVTQQPQSPRVQLMTQGSQLPFAGLTCGSNAPLGGIVTDTHFSGRDRMGRLTAFMARNGHRGLGVDESTALLMSSVGNDWKWTVFGEGNVYLVSPASNKVTPKYQDGGRLTYNPLNVTRIAAGTTTTQAAALASPSYKIFVSQGTIYTTQNGGSLY
;
A
#
# COMPACT_ATOMS: atom_id res chain seq x y z
N MET A 1 -49.82 20.90 5.25
CA MET A 1 -49.16 21.59 4.12
C MET A 1 -49.75 21.05 2.81
N SER A 2 -50.23 21.94 1.94
CA SER A 2 -51.01 21.57 0.74
C SER A 2 -50.13 21.03 -0.41
N PRO A 3 -50.73 20.35 -1.41
CA PRO A 3 -50.02 19.67 -2.51
C PRO A 3 -49.16 20.60 -3.39
N THR A 4 -49.36 21.92 -3.29
CA THR A 4 -48.66 22.93 -4.08
C THR A 4 -47.20 23.13 -3.64
N LEU A 5 -46.82 22.73 -2.41
CA LEU A 5 -45.44 22.82 -1.90
C LEU A 5 -44.52 21.67 -2.33
N ARG A 6 -45.05 20.54 -2.82
CA ARG A 6 -44.22 19.43 -3.33
C ARG A 6 -43.66 19.66 -4.73
N LYS A 7 -44.29 20.50 -5.54
CA LYS A 7 -43.84 20.79 -6.91
C LYS A 7 -42.74 21.86 -7.01
N LEU A 8 -42.44 22.58 -5.94
CA LEU A 8 -41.31 23.51 -5.86
C LEU A 8 -40.04 22.89 -5.25
N ALA A 9 -40.12 21.71 -4.63
CA ALA A 9 -38.97 21.02 -4.05
C ALA A 9 -38.25 20.07 -5.04
N SER A 10 -38.79 19.84 -6.23
CA SER A 10 -38.18 18.96 -7.25
C SER A 10 -37.29 19.68 -8.26
N SER A 11 -37.18 21.02 -8.19
CA SER A 11 -36.42 21.84 -9.14
C SER A 11 -35.22 22.58 -8.53
N ILE A 12 -34.94 22.40 -7.23
CA ILE A 12 -33.73 22.91 -6.58
C ILE A 12 -33.06 21.74 -5.86
N GLY A 13 -31.93 21.28 -6.41
CA GLY A 13 -31.14 20.17 -5.88
C GLY A 13 -30.47 20.49 -4.54
N LEU A 14 -31.25 20.47 -3.47
CA LEU A 14 -30.78 20.54 -2.08
C LEU A 14 -31.24 19.26 -1.35
N LEU A 15 -30.54 18.16 -1.60
CA LEU A 15 -30.48 17.05 -0.65
C LEU A 15 -29.28 17.30 0.24
N SER A 16 -29.52 17.79 1.45
CA SER A 16 -28.48 18.01 2.46
C SER A 16 -27.82 16.68 2.83
N LEU A 17 -26.50 16.70 3.02
CA LEU A 17 -25.69 15.58 3.52
C LEU A 17 -26.20 14.97 4.86
N SER A 18 -27.10 15.67 5.57
CA SER A 18 -27.65 15.22 6.87
C SER A 18 -28.59 14.02 6.78
N GLU A 19 -29.33 13.81 5.70
CA GLU A 19 -30.38 12.76 5.66
C GLU A 19 -29.86 11.36 5.30
N ARG A 20 -28.68 11.23 4.66
CA ARG A 20 -28.11 9.91 4.34
C ARG A 20 -27.48 9.21 5.55
N CYS A 21 -27.16 9.94 6.61
CA CYS A 21 -26.50 9.39 7.81
C CYS A 21 -27.45 8.86 8.90
N GLN A 22 -28.74 9.19 8.90
CA GLN A 22 -29.63 8.87 10.04
C GLN A 22 -30.32 7.49 10.00
N ARG A 23 -30.16 6.68 8.94
CA ARG A 23 -30.77 5.33 8.86
C ARG A 23 -29.82 4.23 9.32
N ALA A 24 -29.30 4.35 10.53
CA ALA A 24 -28.72 3.23 11.29
C ALA A 24 -29.47 3.12 12.63
N ARG A 25 -30.73 2.71 12.59
CA ARG A 25 -31.47 2.27 13.79
C ARG A 25 -31.64 0.76 13.71
N PHE A 26 -30.98 0.04 14.63
CA PHE A 26 -31.28 -1.35 14.95
C PHE A 26 -32.76 -1.45 15.33
N LYS A 27 -33.54 -2.21 14.56
CA LYS A 27 -34.86 -2.70 14.97
C LYS A 27 -34.78 -4.21 15.12
N THR A 28 -34.72 -4.67 16.36
CA THR A 28 -35.07 -6.03 16.76
C THR A 28 -36.60 -6.20 16.68
N ARG A 29 -37.09 -7.22 15.97
CA ARG A 29 -38.45 -7.73 16.19
C ARG A 29 -38.61 -9.20 15.77
N ASP A 30 -39.39 -9.87 16.60
CA ASP A 30 -39.63 -11.30 16.80
C ASP A 30 -40.06 -12.18 15.62
N GLN A 31 -39.89 -13.47 15.93
CA GLN A 31 -40.23 -14.72 15.25
C GLN A 31 -41.64 -14.79 14.62
N GLY A 32 -41.75 -15.53 13.51
CA GLY A 32 -42.97 -16.24 13.13
C GLY A 32 -43.22 -16.43 11.63
N LYS A 33 -43.29 -17.71 11.21
CA LYS A 33 -43.79 -18.27 9.94
C LYS A 33 -42.80 -18.41 8.77
N ILE A 34 -42.20 -19.60 8.78
CA ILE A 34 -41.49 -20.25 7.68
C ILE A 34 -42.47 -20.52 6.54
N THR A 35 -42.27 -19.85 5.40
CA THR A 35 -42.86 -20.28 4.12
C THR A 35 -41.73 -20.41 3.12
N LYS A 36 -41.51 -21.64 2.63
CA LYS A 36 -40.45 -22.02 1.68
C LYS A 36 -40.54 -21.18 0.41
N ARG A 37 -39.69 -20.16 0.28
CA ARG A 37 -39.25 -19.62 -1.01
C ARG A 37 -37.74 -19.72 -1.06
N ARG A 38 -37.24 -20.34 -2.13
CA ARG A 38 -35.82 -20.51 -2.47
C ARG A 38 -35.03 -19.25 -2.06
N ALA A 39 -34.20 -19.39 -1.02
CA ALA A 39 -33.21 -18.38 -0.69
C ALA A 39 -32.23 -18.31 -1.87
N LEU A 40 -32.19 -17.14 -2.53
CA LEU A 40 -30.99 -16.72 -3.23
C LEU A 40 -29.87 -16.72 -2.19
N ARG A 41 -28.97 -17.71 -2.27
CA ARG A 41 -27.65 -17.62 -1.65
C ARG A 41 -27.01 -16.35 -2.21
N VAL A 42 -27.03 -15.29 -1.41
CA VAL A 42 -25.98 -14.28 -1.49
C VAL A 42 -24.78 -14.95 -0.84
N GLU A 43 -24.13 -15.84 -1.57
CA GLU A 43 -22.72 -16.13 -1.33
C GLU A 43 -22.03 -14.78 -1.55
N SER A 44 -21.48 -14.23 -0.47
CA SER A 44 -20.44 -13.22 -0.57
C SER A 44 -19.41 -13.78 -1.54
N LEU A 45 -19.36 -13.22 -2.75
CA LEU A 45 -18.30 -13.43 -3.71
C LEU A 45 -17.01 -12.90 -3.06
N GLU A 46 -16.45 -13.68 -2.14
CA GLU A 46 -15.04 -13.71 -1.81
C GLU A 46 -14.29 -14.39 -2.97
N ASN A 47 -14.57 -13.95 -4.20
CA ASN A 47 -13.66 -14.18 -5.31
C ASN A 47 -12.59 -13.09 -5.20
N ARG A 48 -11.63 -13.34 -4.31
CA ARG A 48 -10.28 -12.80 -4.42
C ARG A 48 -9.67 -13.47 -5.66
N GLU A 49 -10.11 -13.08 -6.86
CA GLU A 49 -9.30 -13.32 -8.04
C GLU A 49 -8.04 -12.49 -7.85
N LEU A 50 -6.96 -13.15 -7.45
CA LEU A 50 -5.65 -12.55 -7.57
C LEU A 50 -5.47 -12.15 -9.01
N PHE A 51 -5.11 -10.89 -9.21
CA PHE A 51 -4.62 -10.39 -10.47
C PHE A 51 -3.48 -11.31 -10.90
N ALA A 52 -3.78 -12.22 -11.83
CA ALA A 52 -2.79 -12.60 -12.80
C ALA A 52 -2.16 -11.29 -13.27
N ILE A 53 -0.83 -11.23 -13.35
CA ILE A 53 -0.21 -10.34 -14.32
C ILE A 53 -0.68 -10.90 -15.66
N ALA A 54 -1.91 -10.57 -16.03
CA ALA A 54 -2.36 -10.73 -17.38
C ALA A 54 -1.44 -9.80 -18.18
N PRO A 55 -0.93 -10.23 -19.35
CA PRO A 55 -0.46 -9.25 -20.32
C PRO A 55 -1.56 -8.19 -20.39
N LEU A 56 -1.22 -6.96 -20.02
CA LEU A 56 -2.12 -5.84 -20.17
C LEU A 56 -2.39 -5.77 -21.66
N ALA A 57 -3.50 -6.36 -22.13
CA ALA A 57 -3.91 -6.21 -23.51
C ALA A 57 -4.09 -4.70 -23.71
N PRO A 58 -3.22 -4.01 -24.48
CA PRO A 58 -3.50 -2.64 -24.82
C PRO A 58 -4.83 -2.62 -25.56
N LEU A 59 -5.54 -1.50 -25.48
CA LEU A 59 -6.63 -1.19 -26.38
C LEU A 59 -6.06 -1.16 -27.83
N GLY A 60 -5.88 -2.32 -28.47
CA GLY A 60 -5.42 -2.44 -29.86
C GLY A 60 -4.47 -3.60 -30.18
N SER A 61 -3.57 -4.00 -29.27
CA SER A 61 -2.62 -5.10 -29.51
C SER A 61 -2.97 -6.31 -28.64
N LYS A 62 -2.78 -7.52 -29.15
CA LYS A 62 -3.16 -8.75 -28.43
C LYS A 62 -2.00 -9.38 -27.66
N SER A 63 -0.78 -8.84 -27.72
CA SER A 63 0.40 -9.52 -27.13
C SER A 63 1.51 -8.59 -26.58
N THR A 64 1.26 -7.28 -26.48
CA THR A 64 2.31 -6.31 -26.11
C THR A 64 2.72 -6.43 -24.65
N LEU A 65 4.03 -6.49 -24.45
CA LEU A 65 4.66 -6.65 -23.16
C LEU A 65 4.99 -5.28 -22.56
N LEU A 66 4.26 -4.98 -21.48
CA LEU A 66 4.52 -3.85 -20.59
C LEU A 66 4.50 -4.34 -19.14
N ILE A 67 5.62 -4.19 -18.45
CA ILE A 67 5.67 -4.46 -17.01
C ILE A 67 5.56 -3.13 -16.30
N PRO A 68 4.60 -2.96 -15.37
CA PRO A 68 4.66 -1.83 -14.45
C PRO A 68 5.97 -1.95 -13.67
N ALA A 69 6.84 -0.95 -13.80
CA ALA A 69 7.94 -0.80 -12.85
C ALA A 69 7.30 -0.70 -11.47
N TYR A 70 7.74 -1.51 -10.52
CA TYR A 70 7.32 -1.38 -9.12
C TYR A 70 8.45 -0.68 -8.36
N THR A 71 8.15 -0.17 -7.17
CA THR A 71 9.14 0.21 -6.15
C THR A 71 9.92 -0.99 -5.62
N SER A 72 9.90 -2.13 -6.33
CA SER A 72 10.49 -3.39 -5.91
C SER A 72 11.38 -3.91 -7.04
N PRO A 73 12.55 -4.48 -6.72
CA PRO A 73 13.48 -4.96 -7.73
C PRO A 73 12.84 -6.05 -8.60
N VAL A 74 13.15 -6.03 -9.88
CA VAL A 74 12.67 -7.06 -10.83
C VAL A 74 13.82 -7.98 -11.16
N ARG A 75 13.58 -9.28 -10.95
CA ARG A 75 14.50 -10.35 -11.31
C ARG A 75 14.22 -10.81 -12.73
N PHE A 76 15.23 -10.68 -13.57
CA PHE A 76 15.24 -11.23 -14.91
C PHE A 76 16.05 -12.52 -14.93
N THR A 77 15.50 -13.53 -15.60
CA THR A 77 16.19 -14.79 -15.87
C THR A 77 16.04 -15.07 -17.36
N ALA A 78 17.14 -15.26 -18.07
CA ALA A 78 17.14 -15.73 -19.45
C ALA A 78 17.66 -17.16 -19.52
N ASP A 79 17.03 -17.95 -20.37
CA ASP A 79 17.48 -19.29 -20.76
C ASP A 79 18.02 -19.16 -22.19
N PHE A 80 19.36 -19.13 -22.31
CA PHE A 80 20.03 -19.21 -23.61
C PHE A 80 20.44 -20.67 -23.84
N SER A 81 20.38 -21.14 -25.08
CA SER A 81 21.08 -22.38 -25.45
C SER A 81 22.56 -22.28 -25.04
N ASP A 82 23.29 -23.40 -24.88
CA ASP A 82 24.66 -23.49 -24.33
C ASP A 82 25.75 -22.71 -25.12
N THR A 83 25.36 -21.80 -26.02
CA THR A 83 26.22 -20.91 -26.82
C THR A 83 26.00 -19.45 -26.43
N ALA A 84 27.06 -18.64 -26.44
CA ALA A 84 26.99 -17.21 -26.14
C ALA A 84 25.94 -16.51 -27.04
N SER A 85 24.98 -15.80 -26.45
CA SER A 85 24.01 -15.03 -27.23
C SER A 85 24.72 -13.87 -27.92
N LYS A 86 24.61 -13.76 -29.24
CA LYS A 86 25.08 -12.58 -29.99
C LYS A 86 24.08 -11.42 -29.93
N ASN A 87 22.90 -11.64 -29.34
CA ASN A 87 21.87 -10.63 -29.20
C ASN A 87 21.96 -9.97 -27.82
N GLU A 88 21.65 -8.67 -27.77
CA GLU A 88 21.55 -7.92 -26.52
C GLU A 88 20.09 -7.69 -26.16
N LEU A 89 19.68 -8.11 -24.97
CA LEU A 89 18.34 -7.90 -24.44
C LEU A 89 18.37 -6.77 -23.42
N GLY A 90 17.46 -5.82 -23.55
CA GLY A 90 17.28 -4.76 -22.58
C GLY A 90 15.83 -4.33 -22.42
N TYR A 91 15.63 -3.30 -21.62
CA TYR A 91 14.34 -2.66 -21.43
C TYR A 91 14.45 -1.14 -21.56
N PHE A 92 13.32 -0.50 -21.83
CA PHE A 92 13.18 0.95 -21.86
C PHE A 92 11.87 1.38 -21.24
N PHE A 93 11.78 2.61 -20.77
CA PHE A 93 10.57 3.08 -20.09
C PHE A 93 9.56 3.74 -21.04
N VAL A 94 8.28 3.57 -20.70
CA VAL A 94 7.12 4.21 -21.33
C VAL A 94 6.16 4.72 -20.25
N ASP A 95 5.38 5.75 -20.57
CA ASP A 95 4.54 6.44 -19.56
C ASP A 95 3.22 5.72 -19.26
N GLY A 96 2.89 4.69 -20.03
CA GLY A 96 1.56 4.08 -19.97
C GLY A 96 1.39 2.82 -20.81
N PRO A 97 0.25 2.13 -20.65
CA PRO A 97 -0.09 0.92 -21.41
C PRO A 97 -0.21 1.14 -22.93
N ASP A 98 -0.30 2.40 -23.37
CA ASP A 98 -0.29 2.82 -24.77
C ASP A 98 1.12 2.94 -25.36
N GLY A 99 2.17 2.61 -24.59
CA GLY A 99 3.56 2.60 -25.06
C GLY A 99 4.12 3.98 -25.37
N ARG A 100 3.49 5.08 -24.94
CA ARG A 100 3.97 6.43 -25.24
C ARG A 100 5.26 6.75 -24.48
N ILE A 101 6.14 7.53 -25.12
CA ILE A 101 7.36 8.08 -24.51
C ILE A 101 7.25 9.60 -24.50
N THR A 102 7.17 10.20 -23.32
CA THR A 102 7.21 11.65 -23.14
C THR A 102 8.66 12.12 -23.31
N LEU A 103 8.87 13.00 -24.28
CA LEU A 103 10.18 13.61 -24.52
C LEU A 103 10.55 14.53 -23.35
N LYS A 104 11.83 14.58 -23.04
CA LYS A 104 12.39 15.23 -21.86
C LYS A 104 13.19 16.47 -22.23
N GLN A 105 13.25 17.44 -21.31
CA GLN A 105 14.04 18.67 -21.49
C GLN A 105 15.54 18.37 -21.47
N ASP A 106 15.94 17.43 -20.62
CA ASP A 106 17.33 17.00 -20.45
C ASP A 106 17.45 15.49 -20.69
N ALA A 107 18.69 15.01 -20.87
CA ALA A 107 19.00 13.58 -21.02
C ALA A 107 18.91 12.82 -19.67
N ASP A 108 17.82 13.05 -18.96
CA ASP A 108 17.46 12.45 -17.68
C ASP A 108 15.97 12.08 -17.74
N ILE A 109 15.69 10.83 -17.44
CA ILE A 109 14.36 10.24 -17.51
C ILE A 109 13.37 10.86 -16.52
N ASP A 110 13.86 11.44 -15.43
CA ASP A 110 13.06 12.06 -14.38
C ASP A 110 12.94 13.59 -14.57
N SER A 111 13.60 14.15 -15.59
CA SER A 111 13.47 15.56 -15.92
C SER A 111 12.08 15.94 -16.45
N ALA A 112 11.82 17.25 -16.50
CA ALA A 112 10.55 17.80 -16.95
C ALA A 112 10.27 17.46 -18.44
N PRO A 113 9.00 17.30 -18.84
CA PRO A 113 8.65 17.09 -20.24
C PRO A 113 9.08 18.25 -21.14
N ALA A 114 9.55 17.93 -22.35
CA ALA A 114 9.70 18.90 -23.42
C ALA A 114 8.31 19.43 -23.81
N LEU A 115 8.17 20.75 -23.91
CA LEU A 115 6.89 21.41 -24.21
C LEU A 115 6.88 21.95 -25.64
N SER A 116 5.73 21.90 -26.30
CA SER A 116 5.42 22.60 -27.55
C SER A 116 4.48 23.78 -27.27
N ALA A 117 4.38 24.77 -28.17
CA ALA A 117 3.34 25.79 -28.07
C ALA A 117 1.98 25.20 -28.51
N PRO A 118 0.89 25.26 -27.71
CA PRO A 118 0.71 25.94 -26.42
C PRO A 118 0.87 25.01 -25.20
N LEU A 119 2.07 25.00 -24.60
CA LEU A 119 2.48 24.26 -23.40
C LEU A 119 2.01 22.80 -23.34
N GLN A 120 1.97 22.09 -24.47
CA GLN A 120 1.63 20.67 -24.52
C GLN A 120 2.90 19.81 -24.45
N PRO A 121 2.97 18.79 -23.57
CA PRO A 121 4.06 17.83 -23.57
C PRO A 121 4.19 17.16 -24.93
N GLN A 122 5.42 17.08 -25.41
CA GLN A 122 5.74 16.33 -26.61
C GLN A 122 5.89 14.86 -26.22
N TYR A 123 5.18 13.99 -26.91
CA TYR A 123 5.28 12.55 -26.72
C TYR A 123 5.34 11.85 -28.07
N LEU A 124 6.00 10.71 -28.10
CA LEU A 124 6.02 9.80 -29.24
C LEU A 124 5.16 8.58 -28.92
N ARG A 125 4.34 8.16 -29.87
CA ARG A 125 3.60 6.91 -29.83
C ARG A 125 4.33 5.84 -30.63
N PRO A 126 4.12 4.55 -30.32
CA PRO A 126 4.62 3.46 -31.15
C PRO A 126 4.26 3.70 -32.63
N GLY A 127 5.29 3.73 -33.48
CA GLY A 127 5.16 3.99 -34.91
C GLY A 127 5.45 5.43 -35.36
N ASP A 128 5.55 6.39 -34.44
CA ASP A 128 6.00 7.74 -34.76
C ASP A 128 7.47 7.77 -35.18
N ARG A 129 7.83 8.70 -36.06
CA ARG A 129 9.22 8.90 -36.48
C ARG A 129 10.06 9.31 -35.26
N GLY A 130 11.16 8.61 -35.03
CA GLY A 130 12.05 8.84 -33.89
C GLY A 130 11.68 8.08 -32.63
N TYR A 131 10.61 7.26 -32.64
CA TYR A 131 10.22 6.46 -31.47
C TYR A 131 11.34 5.51 -31.03
N LEU A 132 11.97 4.78 -31.96
CA LEU A 132 13.09 3.88 -31.63
C LEU A 132 14.31 4.64 -31.13
N ASP A 133 14.58 5.85 -31.63
CA ASP A 133 15.66 6.70 -31.12
C ASP A 133 15.42 7.12 -29.67
N ALA A 134 14.17 7.44 -29.31
CA ALA A 134 13.78 7.76 -27.92
C ALA A 134 13.72 6.52 -27.02
N ALA A 135 13.28 5.38 -27.55
CA ALA A 135 13.23 4.11 -26.82
C ALA A 135 14.64 3.62 -26.46
N LEU A 136 15.58 3.67 -27.40
CA LEU A 136 16.95 3.16 -27.22
C LEU A 136 17.94 4.23 -26.77
N ALA A 137 17.46 5.43 -26.40
CA ALA A 137 18.32 6.49 -25.89
C ALA A 137 18.97 6.08 -24.56
N SER A 138 20.19 6.57 -24.31
CA SER A 138 20.94 6.27 -23.08
C SER A 138 20.22 6.69 -21.80
N TRP A 139 19.39 7.72 -21.87
CA TRP A 139 18.57 8.18 -20.74
C TRP A 139 17.32 7.32 -20.51
N ASN A 140 16.89 6.50 -21.48
CA ASN A 140 15.60 5.81 -21.42
C ASN A 140 15.70 4.28 -21.47
N SER A 141 16.90 3.71 -21.63
CA SER A 141 17.08 2.26 -21.85
C SER A 141 18.28 1.68 -21.11
N GLU A 142 18.09 0.46 -20.61
CA GLU A 142 19.09 -0.31 -19.90
C GLU A 142 19.25 -1.74 -20.44
N VAL A 143 20.45 -2.28 -20.31
CA VAL A 143 20.79 -3.64 -20.75
C VAL A 143 20.51 -4.64 -19.64
N ILE A 144 19.73 -5.67 -19.95
CA ILE A 144 19.52 -6.83 -19.08
C ILE A 144 20.62 -7.84 -19.33
N PHE A 145 20.73 -8.39 -20.55
CA PHE A 145 21.77 -9.35 -20.91
C PHE A 145 22.58 -8.80 -22.08
N ALA A 146 23.89 -8.72 -21.91
CA ALA A 146 24.78 -8.12 -22.89
C ALA A 146 25.09 -9.07 -24.05
N SER A 147 25.40 -8.52 -25.22
CA SER A 147 25.90 -9.31 -26.34
C SER A 147 27.20 -10.06 -25.95
N GLY A 148 27.25 -11.37 -26.18
CA GLY A 148 28.37 -12.26 -25.87
C GLY A 148 28.29 -12.95 -24.50
N GLU A 149 27.24 -12.72 -23.72
CA GLU A 149 27.03 -13.36 -22.41
C GLU A 149 26.71 -14.87 -22.56
N VAL A 150 27.34 -15.74 -21.75
CA VAL A 150 27.19 -17.20 -21.81
C VAL A 150 26.35 -17.72 -20.64
N SER A 151 25.36 -18.58 -20.93
CA SER A 151 24.50 -19.25 -19.95
C SER A 151 25.21 -20.43 -19.24
N GLN A 152 26.38 -20.23 -18.65
CA GLN A 152 27.00 -21.32 -17.87
C GLN A 152 26.32 -21.47 -16.51
N SER A 153 25.37 -22.42 -16.45
CA SER A 153 24.71 -23.01 -15.27
C SER A 153 23.64 -22.17 -14.56
N LEU A 154 22.36 -22.33 -14.95
CA LEU A 154 21.13 -22.05 -14.17
C LEU A 154 21.00 -20.71 -13.39
N ARG A 155 21.92 -19.75 -13.55
CA ARG A 155 22.03 -18.54 -12.73
C ARG A 155 22.77 -17.39 -13.43
N PRO A 156 22.16 -16.72 -14.40
CA PRO A 156 22.25 -15.28 -14.41
C PRO A 156 20.88 -14.75 -14.04
N ASN A 157 20.56 -14.80 -12.74
CA ASN A 157 19.48 -14.00 -12.20
C ASN A 157 20.02 -12.56 -12.14
N LYS A 158 19.63 -11.72 -13.10
CA LYS A 158 19.94 -10.29 -13.00
C LYS A 158 18.80 -9.62 -12.27
N VAL A 159 19.07 -9.23 -11.02
CA VAL A 159 18.15 -8.39 -10.27
C VAL A 159 18.45 -6.96 -10.67
N LEU A 160 17.51 -6.34 -11.36
CA LEU A 160 17.60 -4.95 -11.75
C LEU A 160 16.60 -4.17 -10.92
N ASP A 161 17.06 -3.05 -10.39
CA ASP A 161 16.14 -2.06 -9.85
C ASP A 161 15.52 -1.30 -11.02
N VAL A 162 14.40 -1.81 -11.52
CA VAL A 162 13.60 -1.11 -12.53
C VAL A 162 12.67 -0.10 -11.87
N SER A 163 12.93 0.30 -10.61
CA SER A 163 12.07 1.22 -9.87
C SER A 163 11.88 2.51 -10.63
N GLY A 164 10.63 2.96 -10.65
CA GLY A 164 10.30 4.16 -11.38
C GLY A 164 8.83 4.25 -11.69
N ASP A 165 8.38 5.49 -11.90
CA ASP A 165 6.99 5.87 -12.06
C ASP A 165 6.32 5.47 -13.41
N ARG A 166 6.77 4.35 -14.00
CA ARG A 166 6.60 4.05 -15.43
C ARG A 166 6.28 2.57 -15.72
N PHE A 167 5.98 2.27 -16.98
CA PHE A 167 5.98 0.91 -17.51
C PHE A 167 7.31 0.68 -18.22
N ILE A 168 7.77 -0.57 -18.29
CA ILE A 168 8.91 -0.94 -19.13
C ILE A 168 8.43 -1.75 -20.33
N ALA A 169 8.98 -1.45 -21.49
CA ALA A 169 8.93 -2.24 -22.70
C ALA A 169 10.32 -2.84 -22.95
N PHE A 170 10.40 -3.90 -23.76
CA PHE A 170 11.67 -4.59 -24.02
C PHE A 170 12.21 -4.25 -25.38
N PHE A 171 13.53 -4.29 -25.50
CA PHE A 171 14.19 -4.25 -26.78
C PHE A 171 15.18 -5.41 -26.91
N ILE A 172 15.42 -5.80 -28.15
CA ILE A 172 16.48 -6.71 -28.52
C ILE A 172 17.25 -6.15 -29.71
N ILE A 173 18.57 -6.16 -29.61
CA ILE A 173 19.48 -5.81 -30.71
C ILE A 173 20.07 -7.09 -31.27
N LYS A 174 19.84 -7.34 -32.56
CA LYS A 174 20.32 -8.56 -33.23
C LYS A 174 21.80 -8.43 -33.55
N ASN A 175 22.61 -9.38 -33.09
CA ASN A 175 24.04 -9.50 -33.40
C ASN A 175 24.89 -8.23 -33.12
N ALA A 176 24.47 -7.36 -32.20
CA ALA A 176 25.13 -6.11 -31.85
C ALA A 176 24.69 -5.63 -30.46
N SER A 177 25.36 -4.59 -29.93
CA SER A 177 24.95 -3.90 -28.70
C SER A 177 24.07 -2.68 -28.98
N VAL A 178 23.37 -2.18 -27.95
CA VAL A 178 22.63 -0.92 -27.99
C VAL A 178 23.56 0.26 -28.23
N ASP A 179 24.82 0.18 -27.79
CA ASP A 179 25.82 1.21 -28.05
C ASP A 179 26.25 1.21 -29.52
N ASP A 180 26.41 0.04 -30.14
CA ASP A 180 26.60 -0.05 -31.60
C ASP A 180 25.43 0.58 -32.34
N TRP A 181 24.20 0.37 -31.84
CA TRP A 181 23.00 0.97 -32.43
C TRP A 181 22.94 2.49 -32.28
N ARG A 182 23.31 3.02 -31.11
CA ARG A 182 23.36 4.47 -30.84
C ARG A 182 24.42 5.17 -31.68
N ASN A 183 25.58 4.53 -31.89
CA ASN A 183 26.73 5.11 -32.59
C ASN A 183 26.69 4.92 -34.12
N ALA A 184 25.88 3.98 -34.62
CA ALA A 184 25.75 3.76 -36.06
C ALA A 184 25.04 4.92 -36.78
N PRO A 185 25.47 5.27 -38.01
CA PRO A 185 24.77 6.26 -38.81
C PRO A 185 23.35 5.78 -39.16
N ALA A 186 22.39 6.69 -39.33
CA ALA A 186 20.96 6.37 -39.45
C ALA A 186 20.61 5.36 -40.56
N ASN A 187 21.43 5.28 -41.62
CA ASN A 187 21.26 4.35 -42.73
C ASN A 187 21.93 2.98 -42.54
N ASN A 188 22.63 2.76 -41.43
CA ASN A 188 23.37 1.52 -41.13
C ASN A 188 23.20 1.09 -39.67
N LYS A 189 22.07 1.42 -39.04
CA LYS A 189 21.75 0.96 -37.69
C LYS A 189 21.54 -0.57 -37.68
N PRO A 190 22.04 -1.29 -36.66
CA PRO A 190 21.71 -2.69 -36.42
C PRO A 190 20.20 -2.91 -36.31
N ASN A 191 19.75 -4.14 -36.58
CA ASN A 191 18.34 -4.48 -36.41
C ASN A 191 17.96 -4.46 -34.93
N ALA A 192 16.99 -3.62 -34.60
CA ALA A 192 16.43 -3.48 -33.26
C ALA A 192 14.93 -3.75 -33.31
N TRP A 193 14.46 -4.58 -32.37
CA TRP A 193 13.04 -4.87 -32.22
C TRP A 193 12.60 -4.61 -30.79
N VAL A 194 11.41 -4.05 -30.63
CA VAL A 194 10.81 -3.75 -29.33
C VAL A 194 9.52 -4.54 -29.11
N SER A 195 9.10 -4.65 -27.85
CA SER A 195 7.87 -5.33 -27.45
C SER A 195 6.57 -4.62 -27.86
N LEU A 196 6.68 -3.49 -28.56
CA LEU A 196 5.58 -2.69 -29.09
C LEU A 196 5.57 -2.84 -30.62
N GLY A 197 4.73 -3.74 -31.14
CA GLY A 197 4.73 -4.10 -32.56
C GLY A 197 4.63 -2.91 -33.52
N ASP A 198 3.79 -1.92 -33.18
CA ASP A 198 3.62 -0.70 -34.00
C ASP A 198 4.90 0.16 -34.10
N ALA A 199 5.83 0.03 -33.15
CA ALA A 199 7.14 0.70 -33.18
C ALA A 199 8.18 -0.04 -34.04
N ASN A 200 7.97 -1.31 -34.37
CA ASN A 200 8.88 -2.08 -35.21
C ASN A 200 8.73 -1.68 -36.69
N SER A 201 9.85 -1.75 -37.43
CA SER A 201 9.88 -1.38 -38.85
C SER A 201 9.02 -2.29 -39.73
N ASP A 202 8.90 -3.57 -39.35
CA ASP A 202 8.07 -4.59 -39.99
C ASP A 202 6.65 -4.70 -39.41
N LYS A 203 6.32 -3.87 -38.41
CA LYS A 203 5.06 -3.90 -37.67
C LYS A 203 4.75 -5.23 -36.99
N TYR A 204 5.75 -6.11 -36.83
CA TYR A 204 5.58 -7.42 -36.20
C TYR A 204 5.83 -7.35 -34.69
N GLU A 205 5.14 -8.20 -33.94
CA GLU A 205 5.28 -8.30 -32.48
C GLU A 205 6.25 -9.42 -32.14
N HIS A 206 7.54 -9.09 -32.06
CA HIS A 206 8.62 -10.06 -31.84
C HIS A 206 8.61 -10.68 -30.45
N PHE A 207 8.00 -10.04 -29.45
CA PHE A 207 7.93 -10.54 -28.09
C PHE A 207 6.59 -11.24 -27.85
N GLN A 208 6.60 -12.56 -27.71
CA GLN A 208 5.40 -13.37 -27.55
C GLN A 208 5.36 -13.98 -26.15
N ALA A 209 4.21 -13.90 -25.48
CA ALA A 209 4.00 -14.59 -24.22
C ALA A 209 4.07 -16.11 -24.44
N THR A 210 4.78 -16.84 -23.57
CA THR A 210 4.82 -18.29 -23.66
C THR A 210 3.45 -18.90 -23.42
N ARG A 211 3.14 -19.98 -24.14
CA ARG A 211 1.89 -20.73 -24.03
C ARG A 211 2.15 -21.97 -23.19
N ARG A 212 1.10 -22.52 -22.55
CA ARG A 212 1.17 -23.79 -21.80
C ARG A 212 1.78 -24.98 -22.57
N GLN A 213 1.81 -24.89 -23.89
CA GLN A 213 2.31 -25.91 -24.80
C GLN A 213 3.81 -25.77 -25.07
N ASP A 214 4.42 -24.65 -24.69
CA ASP A 214 5.82 -24.36 -24.95
C ASP A 214 6.71 -25.14 -23.95
N PRO A 215 7.85 -25.68 -24.40
CA PRO A 215 8.73 -26.51 -23.56
C PRO A 215 9.24 -25.81 -22.28
N PHE A 216 9.32 -24.49 -22.30
CA PHE A 216 9.89 -23.65 -21.23
C PHE A 216 8.82 -22.94 -20.37
N PHE A 217 7.53 -23.24 -20.58
CA PHE A 217 6.43 -22.61 -19.85
C PHE A 217 6.41 -22.97 -18.35
N ARG A 218 6.26 -21.97 -17.49
CA ARG A 218 6.16 -22.04 -16.03
C ARG A 218 4.97 -21.21 -15.56
N ASN A 219 4.23 -21.71 -14.57
CA ASN A 219 3.09 -21.00 -14.00
C ASN A 219 3.55 -19.87 -13.06
N ASN A 220 2.76 -18.79 -12.97
CA ASN A 220 2.96 -17.64 -12.06
C ASN A 220 4.23 -16.79 -12.28
N ILE A 221 4.97 -17.01 -13.36
CA ILE A 221 6.05 -16.13 -13.80
C ILE A 221 5.65 -15.56 -15.16
N LEU A 222 5.95 -14.29 -15.38
CA LEU A 222 5.75 -13.67 -16.68
C LEU A 222 6.88 -14.13 -17.60
N GLN A 223 6.54 -14.85 -18.67
CA GLN A 223 7.53 -15.50 -19.53
C GLN A 223 7.29 -15.17 -21.00
N TYR A 224 8.38 -14.92 -21.70
CA TYR A 224 8.38 -14.49 -23.09
C TYR A 224 9.38 -15.28 -23.90
N ARG A 225 9.00 -15.53 -25.15
CA ARG A 225 9.89 -15.94 -26.22
C ARG A 225 10.01 -14.80 -27.22
N VAL A 226 11.18 -14.67 -27.82
CA VAL A 226 11.39 -13.74 -28.93
C VAL A 226 11.32 -14.50 -30.24
N GLU A 227 10.60 -13.97 -31.22
CA GLU A 227 10.36 -14.59 -32.54
C GLU A 227 10.81 -13.67 -33.68
N ASP A 228 11.35 -14.21 -34.77
CA ASP A 228 11.59 -13.50 -36.04
C ASP A 228 10.31 -13.47 -36.90
N SER A 229 10.09 -12.39 -37.66
CA SER A 229 8.90 -12.19 -38.49
C SER A 229 8.82 -13.12 -39.72
N ASN A 230 9.86 -13.92 -39.99
CA ASN A 230 9.91 -14.90 -41.10
C ASN A 230 9.14 -16.23 -40.83
N LEU A 231 8.27 -16.30 -39.83
CA LEU A 231 7.53 -17.50 -39.42
C LEU A 231 6.30 -17.80 -40.30
N ALA A 232 6.53 -18.20 -41.55
CA ALA A 232 5.47 -18.76 -42.40
C ALA A 232 5.15 -20.24 -42.08
N ASP A 233 5.94 -20.94 -41.25
CA ASP A 233 5.74 -22.39 -41.05
C ASP A 233 6.12 -22.89 -39.64
N ALA A 234 5.18 -22.75 -38.69
CA ALA A 234 5.34 -23.13 -37.28
C ALA A 234 5.40 -24.66 -37.02
N ARG A 235 5.39 -25.52 -38.04
CA ARG A 235 5.38 -27.00 -37.88
C ARG A 235 6.70 -27.69 -38.17
N ALA A 236 7.71 -26.96 -38.63
CA ALA A 236 8.96 -27.54 -39.11
C ALA A 236 10.16 -26.89 -38.43
N ARG A 237 10.38 -27.12 -37.14
CA ARG A 237 11.72 -26.98 -36.53
C ARG A 237 11.84 -27.74 -35.21
N LYS A 238 12.99 -28.40 -35.04
CA LYS A 238 13.40 -29.06 -33.80
C LYS A 238 14.10 -28.01 -32.91
N PRO A 239 13.93 -28.05 -31.58
CA PRO A 239 14.68 -27.18 -30.67
C PRO A 239 16.20 -27.32 -30.89
N GLY A 240 16.91 -26.20 -31.06
CA GLY A 240 18.38 -26.13 -31.11
C GLY A 240 19.05 -26.29 -32.48
N SER A 241 18.42 -25.84 -33.59
CA SER A 241 19.02 -25.97 -34.94
C SER A 241 19.31 -24.67 -35.70
N ASP A 242 19.02 -23.48 -35.18
CA ASP A 242 19.57 -22.24 -35.72
C ASP A 242 19.99 -21.27 -34.59
N SER A 243 21.08 -20.54 -34.82
CA SER A 243 21.59 -19.55 -33.87
C SER A 243 20.87 -18.20 -34.03
N ASP A 244 19.58 -18.23 -34.35
CA ASP A 244 18.76 -17.04 -34.58
C ASP A 244 17.95 -16.65 -33.32
N ILE A 245 17.19 -15.55 -33.41
CA ILE A 245 16.52 -14.92 -32.26
C ILE A 245 15.44 -15.81 -31.61
N ASN A 246 15.04 -16.91 -32.27
CA ASN A 246 13.95 -17.80 -31.87
C ASN A 246 14.28 -18.70 -30.66
N ASP A 247 15.53 -18.72 -30.22
CA ASP A 247 16.00 -19.49 -29.05
C ASP A 247 15.98 -18.68 -27.74
N LEU A 248 15.67 -17.38 -27.77
CA LEU A 248 15.65 -16.56 -26.55
C LEU A 248 14.32 -16.71 -25.80
N VAL A 249 14.36 -17.39 -24.66
CA VAL A 249 13.28 -17.36 -23.67
C VAL A 249 13.77 -16.62 -22.43
N PHE A 250 13.02 -15.61 -22.00
CA PHE A 250 13.29 -14.94 -20.73
C PHE A 250 12.04 -14.87 -19.87
N SER A 251 12.27 -14.82 -18.57
CA SER A 251 11.26 -14.71 -17.55
C SER A 251 11.52 -13.51 -16.65
N VAL A 252 10.43 -12.88 -16.24
CA VAL A 252 10.42 -11.69 -15.41
C VAL A 252 9.69 -12.04 -14.12
N ASN A 253 10.37 -11.90 -13.00
CA ASN A 253 9.81 -12.07 -11.67
C ASN A 253 9.91 -10.75 -10.89
N ILE A 254 8.78 -10.24 -10.40
CA ILE A 254 8.79 -9.05 -9.54
C ILE A 254 9.10 -9.54 -8.13
N LEU A 255 10.23 -9.10 -7.58
CA LEU A 255 10.56 -9.40 -6.20
C LEU A 255 9.72 -8.47 -5.31
N PRO A 256 9.06 -8.95 -4.26
CA PRO A 256 8.47 -8.06 -3.28
C PRO A 256 9.58 -7.21 -2.63
N ASN A 257 9.36 -5.90 -2.49
CA ASN A 257 10.24 -5.09 -1.65
C ASN A 257 9.83 -5.38 -0.21
N LEU A 258 10.55 -6.30 0.43
CA LEU A 258 10.33 -6.65 1.83
C LEU A 258 10.95 -5.52 2.66
N THR A 259 10.19 -4.46 2.96
CA THR A 259 10.63 -3.53 3.99
C THR A 259 10.32 -4.11 5.36
N TYR A 260 11.12 -3.75 6.36
CA TYR A 260 11.05 -4.27 7.74
C TYR A 260 9.64 -4.14 8.37
N ASP A 261 8.81 -3.22 7.85
CA ASP A 261 7.49 -2.90 8.39
C ASP A 261 6.33 -3.75 7.82
N ASP A 262 6.53 -4.54 6.75
CA ASP A 262 5.40 -5.04 5.96
C ASP A 262 4.79 -6.36 6.47
N TYR A 263 5.41 -7.07 7.42
CA TYR A 263 4.96 -8.39 7.87
C TYR A 263 4.88 -8.53 9.40
N SER A 264 4.07 -7.71 10.07
CA SER A 264 3.66 -8.06 11.44
C SER A 264 2.62 -9.20 11.41
N VAL A 265 3.09 -10.41 11.18
CA VAL A 265 2.26 -11.61 11.08
C VAL A 265 2.12 -12.21 12.49
N PHE A 266 1.08 -11.77 13.20
CA PHE A 266 0.55 -12.29 14.48
C PHE A 266 1.26 -11.89 15.79
N ASN A 267 0.87 -10.75 16.37
CA ASN A 267 1.17 -10.45 17.79
C ASN A 267 0.09 -11.07 18.71
N GLN A 268 0.18 -12.38 18.99
CA GLN A 268 -0.76 -13.12 19.85
C GLN A 268 -0.25 -13.30 21.29
N GLY A 269 0.20 -12.20 21.90
CA GLY A 269 0.75 -12.18 23.25
C GLY A 269 -0.11 -12.71 24.39
N ALA A 270 0.38 -12.51 25.63
CA ALA A 270 -0.44 -12.74 26.82
C ALA A 270 -1.73 -11.92 26.79
N ASN A 271 -2.86 -12.53 27.15
CA ASN A 271 -4.15 -11.86 27.19
C ASN A 271 -4.22 -10.80 28.30
N PHE A 272 -5.35 -10.09 28.39
CA PHE A 272 -5.56 -9.02 29.39
C PHE A 272 -5.46 -9.44 30.87
N SER A 273 -5.36 -10.73 31.17
CA SER A 273 -5.13 -11.24 32.52
C SER A 273 -3.67 -11.59 32.81
N GLY A 274 -2.75 -11.33 31.88
CA GLY A 274 -1.36 -11.81 31.95
C GLY A 274 -1.27 -13.33 31.82
N VAL A 275 -2.32 -13.97 31.26
CA VAL A 275 -2.30 -15.40 30.95
C VAL A 275 -1.85 -15.51 29.51
N PRO A 276 -0.75 -16.23 29.23
CA PRO A 276 -0.25 -16.33 27.88
C PRO A 276 -1.26 -17.05 26.97
N GLU A 277 -1.44 -16.53 25.77
CA GLU A 277 -2.32 -17.10 24.77
C GLU A 277 -1.46 -17.76 23.68
N GLY A 278 -1.79 -19.02 23.37
CA GLY A 278 -1.16 -19.70 22.25
C GLY A 278 -1.83 -19.31 20.94
N PHE A 279 -1.13 -19.51 19.83
CA PHE A 279 -1.70 -19.29 18.52
C PHE A 279 -1.61 -20.55 17.67
N LYS A 280 -2.53 -20.63 16.71
CA LYS A 280 -2.48 -21.61 15.63
C LYS A 280 -2.71 -20.94 14.30
N LEU A 281 -1.75 -21.11 13.41
CA LEU A 281 -1.76 -20.64 12.04
C LEU A 281 -1.99 -21.85 11.14
N ASP A 282 -3.14 -21.89 10.50
CA ASP A 282 -3.35 -22.83 9.40
C ASP A 282 -2.59 -22.33 8.17
N ALA A 283 -2.05 -23.27 7.40
CA ALA A 283 -1.38 -23.04 6.13
C ALA A 283 -2.26 -22.27 5.13
N LYS A 284 -3.60 -22.37 5.26
CA LYS A 284 -4.56 -21.62 4.44
C LYS A 284 -4.78 -20.18 4.92
N SER A 285 -4.51 -19.88 6.20
CA SER A 285 -4.88 -18.62 6.85
C SER A 285 -3.72 -17.66 7.11
N GLY A 286 -2.46 -18.10 7.11
CA GLY A 286 -1.37 -17.21 7.50
C GLY A 286 0.02 -17.77 7.26
N LEU A 287 0.96 -16.85 6.95
CA LEU A 287 2.39 -17.00 6.60
C LEU A 287 2.71 -17.25 5.13
N LEU A 288 2.07 -18.24 4.48
CA LEU A 288 2.34 -18.56 3.06
C LEU A 288 1.21 -18.14 2.10
N ALA A 289 0.02 -17.87 2.65
CA ALA A 289 -1.17 -17.53 1.89
C ALA A 289 -1.35 -16.02 1.67
N ASN A 290 -0.62 -15.18 2.41
CA ASN A 290 -0.76 -13.72 2.30
C ASN A 290 -0.01 -13.14 1.09
N ASP A 291 0.91 -13.91 0.50
CA ASP A 291 1.73 -13.47 -0.64
C ASP A 291 1.31 -14.07 -1.98
N TYR A 292 0.57 -15.18 -1.97
CA TYR A 292 0.36 -15.99 -3.17
C TYR A 292 -0.98 -16.74 -3.09
N LEU A 293 -1.97 -16.33 -3.89
CA LEU A 293 -2.94 -17.28 -4.44
C LEU A 293 -2.28 -17.85 -5.70
N PRO A 294 -1.71 -19.05 -5.68
CA PRO A 294 -1.24 -19.64 -6.91
C PRO A 294 -2.45 -19.93 -7.79
N SER A 295 -2.39 -19.50 -9.05
CA SER A 295 -3.31 -19.97 -10.10
C SER A 295 -3.17 -21.47 -10.38
N ASN A 296 -2.13 -22.10 -9.82
CA ASN A 296 -1.90 -23.54 -9.83
C ASN A 296 -2.07 -24.15 -8.42
N PRO A 297 -3.15 -24.89 -8.14
CA PRO A 297 -3.39 -25.53 -6.84
C PRO A 297 -2.34 -26.59 -6.44
N ASN A 298 -1.40 -26.94 -7.32
CA ASN A 298 -0.38 -27.97 -7.09
C ASN A 298 0.97 -27.43 -6.58
N VAL A 299 1.23 -26.12 -6.63
CA VAL A 299 2.46 -25.54 -6.03
C VAL A 299 2.14 -25.16 -4.60
N LYS A 300 2.72 -25.89 -3.64
CA LYS A 300 2.56 -25.63 -2.21
C LYS A 300 3.87 -25.03 -1.69
N PRO A 301 3.90 -23.73 -1.35
CA PRO A 301 5.07 -23.16 -0.72
C PRO A 301 5.43 -23.98 0.52
N THR A 302 6.73 -24.20 0.71
CA THR A 302 7.26 -25.08 1.74
C THR A 302 8.19 -24.29 2.65
N LEU A 303 7.91 -24.30 3.94
CA LEU A 303 8.77 -23.68 4.92
C LEU A 303 10.01 -24.55 5.15
N THR A 304 11.19 -23.98 4.91
CA THR A 304 12.44 -24.73 4.88
C THR A 304 13.27 -24.53 6.14
N HIS A 305 13.31 -23.31 6.67
CA HIS A 305 14.11 -22.98 7.85
C HIS A 305 13.42 -21.97 8.76
N ILE A 306 13.86 -21.93 10.01
CA ILE A 306 13.57 -20.88 10.97
C ILE A 306 14.82 -20.44 11.71
N SER A 307 14.84 -19.22 12.24
CA SER A 307 15.82 -18.72 13.20
C SER A 307 15.07 -18.12 14.40
N ILE A 308 15.65 -18.20 15.59
CA ILE A 308 15.06 -17.64 16.81
C ILE A 308 15.88 -16.40 17.18
N ASP A 309 15.20 -15.35 17.65
CA ASP A 309 15.80 -14.13 18.20
C ASP A 309 16.77 -13.40 17.25
N GLY A 310 16.39 -13.31 15.96
CA GLY A 310 17.23 -12.69 14.92
C GLY A 310 18.61 -13.35 14.74
N GLY A 311 18.82 -14.55 15.30
CA GLY A 311 20.11 -15.21 15.30
C GLY A 311 20.59 -15.60 13.91
N THR A 312 21.89 -15.79 13.76
CA THR A 312 22.52 -16.29 12.52
C THR A 312 22.32 -17.80 12.30
N THR A 313 21.74 -18.49 13.28
CA THR A 313 21.59 -19.95 13.26
C THR A 313 20.21 -20.36 12.75
N TRP A 314 20.20 -20.98 11.56
CA TRP A 314 18.99 -21.45 10.91
C TRP A 314 18.77 -22.95 11.17
N LEU A 315 17.58 -23.30 11.69
CA LEU A 315 17.14 -24.67 11.93
C LEU A 315 16.30 -25.17 10.75
N GLU A 316 16.64 -26.33 10.21
CA GLU A 316 15.88 -26.98 9.12
C GLU A 316 14.52 -27.49 9.61
N VAL A 317 13.45 -27.04 8.96
CA VAL A 317 12.09 -27.55 9.16
C VAL A 317 11.77 -28.69 8.20
N LEU A 318 12.16 -28.54 6.94
CA LEU A 318 12.11 -29.61 5.95
C LEU A 318 13.46 -30.32 5.89
N ASN A 319 13.51 -31.58 6.33
CA ASN A 319 14.69 -32.43 6.12
C ASN A 319 14.27 -33.73 5.43
N THR A 320 14.52 -33.79 4.12
CA THR A 320 14.16 -34.94 3.26
C THR A 320 14.93 -36.21 3.61
N LYS A 321 16.17 -36.07 4.11
CA LYS A 321 17.01 -37.20 4.55
C LYS A 321 16.48 -37.83 5.84
N LYS A 322 15.97 -37.02 6.77
CA LYS A 322 15.40 -37.44 8.06
C LYS A 322 13.90 -37.73 8.03
N LYS A 323 13.24 -37.61 6.86
CA LYS A 323 11.77 -37.70 6.69
C LYS A 323 11.00 -36.76 7.62
N GLN A 324 11.58 -35.60 7.90
CA GLN A 324 11.03 -34.62 8.83
C GLN A 324 10.16 -33.60 8.06
N ASN A 325 8.90 -33.45 8.47
CA ASN A 325 7.92 -32.52 7.90
C ASN A 325 7.40 -31.47 8.90
N ARG A 326 7.99 -31.43 10.09
CA ARG A 326 7.76 -30.42 11.12
C ARG A 326 9.00 -30.30 12.01
N LEU A 327 9.16 -29.14 12.62
CA LEU A 327 10.17 -28.87 13.64
C LEU A 327 9.44 -28.42 14.91
N VAL A 328 9.80 -29.02 16.05
CA VAL A 328 9.38 -28.54 17.36
C VAL A 328 10.59 -27.88 17.98
N VAL A 329 10.40 -26.66 18.46
CA VAL A 329 11.44 -25.78 18.95
C VAL A 329 11.12 -25.45 20.39
N SER A 330 12.06 -25.74 21.26
CA SER A 330 11.98 -25.45 22.68
C SER A 330 13.28 -24.76 23.06
N ASP A 331 13.31 -23.45 22.82
CA ASP A 331 14.41 -22.57 23.20
C ASP A 331 13.95 -21.74 24.42
N PRO A 332 14.81 -21.52 25.43
CA PRO A 332 14.45 -20.70 26.58
C PRO A 332 13.93 -19.29 26.23
N SER A 333 14.46 -18.66 25.16
CA SER A 333 14.02 -17.35 24.67
C SER A 333 12.57 -17.34 24.17
N LEU A 334 12.02 -18.51 23.80
CA LEU A 334 10.64 -18.60 23.33
C LEU A 334 9.60 -18.52 24.44
N HIS A 335 9.99 -18.72 25.71
CA HIS A 335 9.06 -18.78 26.85
C HIS A 335 7.85 -19.70 26.62
N GLY A 336 8.07 -20.77 25.84
CA GLY A 336 7.04 -21.63 25.26
C GLY A 336 7.62 -22.65 24.29
N THR A 337 6.76 -23.28 23.51
CA THR A 337 7.14 -24.24 22.46
C THR A 337 6.53 -23.80 21.13
N LEU A 338 7.38 -23.66 20.11
CA LEU A 338 6.94 -23.38 18.75
C LEU A 338 7.01 -24.66 17.91
N THR A 339 5.89 -25.04 17.30
CA THR A 339 5.83 -26.10 16.30
C THR A 339 5.64 -25.48 14.92
N VAL A 340 6.56 -25.78 14.01
CA VAL A 340 6.55 -25.26 12.64
C VAL A 340 6.40 -26.43 11.67
N PHE A 341 5.45 -26.34 10.77
CA PHE A 341 5.18 -27.38 9.77
C PHE A 341 5.70 -26.94 8.41
N THR A 342 6.14 -27.90 7.59
CA THR A 342 6.66 -27.60 6.25
C THR A 342 5.61 -27.02 5.32
N ASN A 343 4.32 -27.20 5.59
CA ASN A 343 3.23 -26.57 4.83
C ASN A 343 2.97 -25.09 5.25
N GLY A 344 3.80 -24.51 6.12
CA GLY A 344 3.65 -23.14 6.61
C GLY A 344 2.72 -22.98 7.80
N ALA A 345 2.05 -24.05 8.25
CA ALA A 345 1.31 -23.98 9.50
C ALA A 345 2.29 -23.80 10.66
N MET A 346 1.86 -23.05 11.68
CA MET A 346 2.62 -22.87 12.91
C MET A 346 1.70 -22.95 14.12
N GLU A 347 2.23 -23.43 15.23
CA GLU A 347 1.51 -23.52 16.49
C GLU A 347 2.46 -23.13 17.60
N PHE A 348 2.17 -22.03 18.28
CA PHE A 348 2.90 -21.62 19.46
C PHE A 348 2.08 -21.96 20.70
N GLN A 349 2.71 -22.70 21.60
CA GLN A 349 2.15 -23.05 22.89
C GLN A 349 3.01 -22.42 23.98
N PRO A 350 2.54 -21.32 24.61
CA PRO A 350 3.31 -20.66 25.65
C PRO A 350 3.34 -21.46 26.94
N SER A 351 4.37 -21.23 27.74
CA SER A 351 4.50 -21.79 29.09
C SER A 351 3.61 -21.00 30.06
N VAL A 352 2.42 -21.53 30.38
CA VAL A 352 1.39 -20.85 31.20
C VAL A 352 1.84 -20.38 32.59
N ASN A 353 2.90 -20.98 33.14
CA ASN A 353 3.44 -20.64 34.45
C ASN A 353 4.69 -19.76 34.40
N ASP A 354 5.22 -19.49 33.20
CA ASP A 354 6.41 -18.68 33.03
C ASP A 354 6.12 -17.23 33.46
N PRO A 355 6.86 -16.67 34.44
CA PRO A 355 6.65 -15.31 34.91
C PRO A 355 6.88 -14.25 33.83
N TYR A 356 7.59 -14.57 32.75
CA TYR A 356 7.79 -13.69 31.59
C TYR A 356 6.46 -13.16 31.02
N TRP A 357 5.39 -13.95 31.05
CA TRP A 357 4.09 -13.55 30.52
C TRP A 357 3.22 -12.75 31.50
N LYS A 358 3.69 -12.53 32.74
CA LYS A 358 2.95 -11.90 33.84
C LYS A 358 3.52 -10.53 34.18
N ILE A 359 3.28 -9.53 33.33
CA ILE A 359 3.88 -8.19 33.50
C ILE A 359 2.86 -7.21 34.05
N LYS A 360 3.32 -6.39 35.00
CA LYS A 360 2.67 -5.12 35.36
C LYS A 360 3.57 -4.01 34.86
N ALA A 361 3.06 -3.04 34.09
CA ALA A 361 3.90 -1.94 33.61
C ALA A 361 4.37 -0.98 34.73
N THR A 362 3.97 -1.24 35.98
CA THR A 362 4.50 -0.57 37.18
C THR A 362 5.79 -1.17 37.72
N ASP A 363 6.13 -2.40 37.30
CA ASP A 363 7.38 -3.03 37.68
C ASP A 363 8.49 -2.41 36.81
N GLN A 364 9.30 -1.52 37.40
CA GLN A 364 10.37 -0.74 36.72
C GLN A 364 11.52 -1.59 36.14
N THR A 365 11.34 -2.91 36.02
CA THR A 365 12.28 -3.81 35.36
C THR A 365 12.09 -3.71 33.84
N ALA A 366 13.19 -3.80 33.09
CA ALA A 366 13.19 -3.75 31.62
C ALA A 366 12.07 -4.60 31.01
N ASP A 367 11.52 -4.14 29.87
CA ASP A 367 10.53 -4.88 29.10
C ASP A 367 11.02 -6.32 28.92
N PRO A 368 10.21 -7.35 29.16
CA PRO A 368 10.52 -8.63 28.58
C PRO A 368 10.55 -8.46 27.06
N ASP A 369 11.73 -8.64 26.48
CA ASP A 369 11.95 -8.56 25.03
C ASP A 369 10.91 -9.42 24.31
N PRO A 370 10.22 -8.93 23.27
CA PRO A 370 9.25 -9.74 22.54
C PRO A 370 9.89 -11.04 22.09
N VAL A 371 9.13 -12.14 22.08
CA VAL A 371 9.64 -13.38 21.51
C VAL A 371 9.66 -13.23 20.00
N VAL A 372 10.85 -13.10 19.41
CA VAL A 372 11.04 -12.92 17.97
C VAL A 372 11.56 -14.21 17.34
N PHE A 373 11.06 -14.55 16.16
CA PHE A 373 11.65 -15.57 15.32
C PHE A 373 11.54 -15.20 13.84
N MET A 374 12.54 -15.59 13.06
CA MET A 374 12.52 -15.46 11.61
C MET A 374 12.17 -16.79 10.95
N TYR A 375 11.53 -16.74 9.78
CA TYR A 375 11.33 -17.94 8.96
C TYR A 375 11.75 -17.71 7.52
N ARG A 376 12.17 -18.79 6.86
CA ARG A 376 12.50 -18.83 5.43
C ARG A 376 11.55 -19.78 4.70
N ALA A 377 10.70 -19.21 3.85
CA ALA A 377 9.82 -19.97 2.97
C ALA A 377 10.47 -20.16 1.60
N PHE A 378 10.21 -21.30 0.95
CA PHE A 378 10.64 -21.59 -0.43
C PHE A 378 9.43 -22.01 -1.26
N ASP A 379 9.25 -21.40 -2.43
CA ASP A 379 8.09 -21.64 -3.30
C ASP A 379 8.39 -22.59 -4.48
N GLY A 380 9.63 -23.08 -4.59
CA GLY A 380 10.11 -23.83 -5.75
C GLY A 380 11.04 -23.04 -6.68
N LEU A 381 11.12 -21.72 -6.50
CA LEU A 381 11.90 -20.80 -7.33
C LEU A 381 12.82 -19.95 -6.45
N ASP A 382 12.26 -19.27 -5.45
CA ASP A 382 12.92 -18.27 -4.62
C ASP A 382 12.60 -18.49 -3.12
N SER A 383 13.37 -17.83 -2.25
CA SER A 383 13.13 -17.83 -0.81
C SER A 383 12.86 -16.43 -0.28
N ALA A 384 11.85 -16.31 0.57
CA ALA A 384 11.56 -15.09 1.34
C ALA A 384 11.82 -15.34 2.81
N GLU A 385 12.40 -14.34 3.48
CA GLU A 385 12.61 -14.31 4.92
C GLU A 385 11.75 -13.22 5.54
N THR A 386 11.20 -13.50 6.71
CA THR A 386 10.47 -12.48 7.47
C THR A 386 10.46 -12.81 8.95
N GLU A 387 10.08 -11.83 9.74
CA GLU A 387 10.05 -11.85 11.19
C GLU A 387 8.62 -12.08 11.70
N VAL A 388 8.50 -12.86 12.76
CA VAL A 388 7.29 -12.97 13.57
C VAL A 388 7.68 -12.63 14.99
N SER A 389 6.92 -11.71 15.60
CA SER A 389 7.09 -11.33 17.00
C SER A 389 5.84 -11.66 17.80
N ILE A 390 6.05 -12.14 19.02
CA ILE A 390 4.99 -12.39 20.00
C ILE A 390 5.21 -11.40 21.14
N THR A 391 4.35 -10.40 21.20
CA THR A 391 4.44 -9.34 22.22
C THR A 391 3.69 -9.73 23.48
N HIS A 392 3.59 -8.83 24.44
CA HIS A 392 2.61 -8.91 25.53
C HIS A 392 1.34 -8.16 25.14
N GLY A 393 0.16 -8.58 25.62
CA GLY A 393 -1.12 -8.14 25.03
C GLY A 393 -1.55 -6.72 25.38
N TYR A 394 -1.12 -6.17 26.51
CA TYR A 394 -1.30 -4.75 26.84
C TYR A 394 -0.38 -4.32 27.97
N TYR A 395 -0.11 -3.02 28.04
CA TYR A 395 0.65 -2.40 29.13
C TYR A 395 -0.14 -1.22 29.68
N GLN A 396 -0.03 -0.96 30.99
CA GLN A 396 -0.69 0.16 31.63
C GLN A 396 0.18 0.79 32.70
N ARG A 397 0.37 2.10 32.61
CA ARG A 397 1.07 2.93 33.60
C ARG A 397 0.13 3.98 34.19
N GLY A 398 0.30 4.27 35.48
CA GLY A 398 -0.59 5.17 36.23
C GLY A 398 -1.69 4.41 36.98
N SER A 399 -2.84 5.03 37.19
CA SER A 399 -3.95 4.46 37.96
C SER A 399 -4.96 3.67 37.10
N GLY A 400 -5.78 2.80 37.72
CA GLY A 400 -6.76 1.97 37.01
C GLY A 400 -7.89 2.77 36.36
N LEU A 401 -8.48 2.31 35.26
CA LEU A 401 -9.45 3.07 34.43
C LEU A 401 -10.65 3.64 35.21
N ASP A 402 -11.06 4.85 34.85
CA ASP A 402 -12.18 5.63 35.38
C ASP A 402 -13.21 5.80 34.25
N LYS A 403 -14.47 6.02 34.61
CA LYS A 403 -15.59 6.20 33.68
C LYS A 403 -15.97 7.68 33.50
N LEU A 404 -15.24 8.59 34.14
CA LEU A 404 -15.48 10.03 34.08
C LEU A 404 -14.75 10.67 32.90
N HIS A 405 -15.40 10.71 31.74
CA HIS A 405 -14.87 11.38 30.55
C HIS A 405 -14.79 12.90 30.75
N GLN A 406 -13.57 13.43 30.74
CA GLN A 406 -13.28 14.87 30.81
C GLN A 406 -12.30 15.32 29.72
N GLY A 407 -11.99 14.47 28.76
CA GLY A 407 -11.23 14.81 27.56
C GLY A 407 -11.89 15.91 26.73
N GLN A 408 -11.17 16.32 25.69
CA GLN A 408 -11.59 17.39 24.79
C GLN A 408 -11.58 16.93 23.34
N ARG A 409 -12.43 17.54 22.50
CA ARG A 409 -12.39 17.30 21.06
C ARG A 409 -11.17 17.96 20.45
N MET A 410 -10.19 17.13 20.15
CA MET A 410 -8.91 17.52 19.58
C MET A 410 -8.43 16.41 18.65
N TYR A 411 -7.87 16.78 17.51
CA TYR A 411 -7.41 15.81 16.50
C TYR A 411 -5.97 16.04 16.14
N PHE A 412 -5.21 14.96 16.01
CA PHE A 412 -3.79 15.03 15.66
C PHE A 412 -3.50 14.13 14.47
N LEU A 413 -3.01 14.72 13.37
CA LEU A 413 -2.78 14.03 12.11
C LEU A 413 -1.29 14.11 11.77
N ALA A 414 -0.53 13.05 12.02
CA ALA A 414 0.90 12.99 11.73
C ALA A 414 1.19 12.19 10.45
N GLY A 415 2.02 12.76 9.57
CA GLY A 415 2.31 12.15 8.27
C GLY A 415 3.27 10.96 8.31
N GLY A 416 3.85 10.62 9.46
CA GLY A 416 4.88 9.57 9.61
C GLY A 416 6.29 10.15 9.64
N GLY A 417 7.31 9.30 9.46
CA GLY A 417 8.73 9.72 9.49
C GLY A 417 9.25 9.96 10.91
N ASP A 418 10.26 10.84 11.04
CA ASP A 418 10.86 11.15 12.33
C ASP A 418 9.81 11.79 13.24
N SER A 419 9.59 11.08 14.32
CA SER A 419 8.56 11.33 15.28
C SER A 419 8.94 12.53 16.17
N THR A 420 10.24 12.78 16.37
CA THR A 420 10.76 13.80 17.30
C THR A 420 10.47 15.23 16.85
N SER A 421 10.40 15.47 15.53
CA SER A 421 10.21 16.80 14.95
C SER A 421 8.88 17.49 15.34
N PHE A 422 7.88 16.73 15.80
CA PHE A 422 6.58 17.25 16.23
C PHE A 422 6.22 16.92 17.69
N ASN A 423 7.22 16.75 18.56
CA ASN A 423 7.06 16.46 20.00
C ASN A 423 6.19 17.50 20.75
N ASP A 424 6.30 18.78 20.41
CA ASP A 424 5.50 19.84 21.03
C ASP A 424 4.01 19.63 20.75
N GLY A 425 3.65 19.31 19.51
CA GLY A 425 2.27 19.03 19.12
C GLY A 425 1.72 17.76 19.79
N ARG A 426 2.56 16.73 19.96
CA ARG A 426 2.21 15.52 20.71
C ARG A 426 1.97 15.81 22.18
N SER A 427 2.84 16.59 22.80
CA SER A 427 2.69 17.02 24.19
C SER A 427 1.40 17.82 24.38
N GLU A 428 1.10 18.73 23.45
CA GLU A 428 -0.15 19.48 23.44
C GLU A 428 -1.37 18.54 23.31
N PHE A 429 -1.34 17.61 22.36
CA PHE A 429 -2.40 16.62 22.17
C PHE A 429 -2.65 15.77 23.42
N PHE A 430 -1.60 15.18 24.00
CA PHE A 430 -1.75 14.28 25.15
C PHE A 430 -2.12 15.03 26.43
N GLN A 431 -1.57 16.23 26.68
CA GLN A 431 -1.91 17.00 27.89
C GLN A 431 -3.29 17.64 27.78
N GLN A 432 -3.55 18.40 26.72
CA GLN A 432 -4.80 19.16 26.59
C GLN A 432 -5.96 18.28 26.13
N GLY A 433 -5.69 17.34 25.21
CA GLY A 433 -6.71 16.43 24.69
C GLY A 433 -7.25 15.47 25.75
N SER A 434 -6.38 14.88 26.57
CA SER A 434 -6.80 14.02 27.68
C SER A 434 -7.30 14.81 28.90
N ASN A 435 -6.97 16.11 29.00
CA ASN A 435 -7.27 16.94 30.15
C ASN A 435 -6.79 16.32 31.48
N GLY A 436 -5.61 15.71 31.45
CA GLY A 436 -4.98 15.04 32.60
C GLY A 436 -5.61 13.70 33.00
N LYS A 437 -6.40 13.09 32.11
CA LYS A 437 -7.09 11.82 32.37
C LYS A 437 -6.44 10.64 31.63
N ASP A 438 -7.23 9.79 30.98
CA ASP A 438 -6.79 8.51 30.48
C ASP A 438 -6.43 8.53 29.01
N ILE A 439 -5.24 8.06 28.71
CA ILE A 439 -4.74 7.93 27.35
C ILE A 439 -4.72 6.44 26.98
N VAL A 440 -5.27 6.12 25.81
CA VAL A 440 -5.19 4.79 25.23
C VAL A 440 -4.42 4.85 23.92
N LEU A 441 -3.34 4.09 23.84
CA LEU A 441 -2.53 3.91 22.64
C LEU A 441 -3.00 2.62 21.96
N VAL A 442 -3.29 2.68 20.68
CA VAL A 442 -3.64 1.53 19.85
C VAL A 442 -2.54 1.37 18.81
N SER A 443 -1.63 0.45 19.05
CA SER A 443 -0.47 0.20 18.18
C SER A 443 -0.58 -1.14 17.46
N GLN A 444 0.23 -1.24 16.40
CA GLN A 444 0.51 -2.46 15.67
C GLN A 444 2.02 -2.66 15.74
N GLY A 445 2.54 -3.29 16.81
CA GLY A 445 4.00 -3.42 16.96
C GLY A 445 4.50 -3.74 18.36
N ILE A 446 5.82 -3.91 18.43
CA ILE A 446 6.55 -4.43 19.59
C ILE A 446 6.96 -3.36 20.61
N GLU A 447 7.09 -2.09 20.22
CA GLU A 447 7.61 -0.99 21.07
C GLU A 447 6.54 -0.35 21.99
N GLN A 448 5.73 -1.16 22.67
CA GLN A 448 4.61 -0.65 23.46
C GLN A 448 5.05 0.00 24.77
N LEU A 449 6.03 -0.58 25.47
CA LEU A 449 6.44 -0.10 26.79
C LEU A 449 7.18 1.24 26.70
N GLU A 450 8.12 1.35 25.76
CA GLU A 450 8.84 2.60 25.50
C GLU A 450 7.86 3.73 25.17
N PHE A 451 6.92 3.49 24.25
CA PHE A 451 5.97 4.52 23.88
C PHE A 451 5.02 4.90 25.02
N ILE A 452 4.62 3.97 25.90
CA ILE A 452 3.88 4.33 27.13
C ILE A 452 4.72 5.23 28.02
N ASN A 453 6.00 4.91 28.22
CA ASN A 453 6.88 5.67 29.09
C ASN A 453 7.09 7.07 28.53
N ASP A 454 7.32 7.22 27.23
CA ASP A 454 7.43 8.51 26.57
C ASP A 454 6.13 9.31 26.70
N VAL A 455 4.98 8.68 26.45
CA VAL A 455 3.69 9.35 26.61
C VAL A 455 3.46 9.77 28.05
N PHE A 456 3.76 8.93 29.03
CA PHE A 456 3.53 9.24 30.44
C PHE A 456 4.52 10.28 30.98
N ASP A 457 5.83 10.08 30.79
CA ASP A 457 6.89 10.89 31.41
C ASP A 457 7.26 12.12 30.58
N VAL A 458 7.29 12.01 29.25
CA VAL A 458 7.75 13.09 28.37
C VAL A 458 6.56 13.91 27.88
N TYR A 459 5.66 13.30 27.11
CA TYR A 459 4.60 14.05 26.43
C TYR A 459 3.51 14.52 27.39
N ALA A 460 3.12 13.70 28.35
CA ALA A 460 2.17 14.08 29.39
C ALA A 460 2.84 14.67 30.64
N ALA A 461 4.17 14.58 30.76
CA ALA A 461 4.94 15.10 31.89
C ALA A 461 4.44 14.62 33.27
N GLY A 462 3.96 13.38 33.36
CA GLY A 462 3.37 12.78 34.57
C GLY A 462 2.04 13.40 35.01
N LYS A 463 1.41 14.26 34.19
CA LYS A 463 0.19 15.01 34.53
C LYS A 463 -1.10 14.27 34.15
N VAL A 464 -0.98 13.06 33.65
CA VAL A 464 -2.11 12.22 33.23
C VAL A 464 -2.36 11.12 34.23
N ARG A 465 -3.61 10.67 34.26
CA ARG A 465 -4.08 9.70 35.23
C ARG A 465 -3.60 8.29 34.92
N SER A 466 -3.62 7.92 33.64
CA SER A 466 -3.06 6.67 33.13
C SER A 466 -2.75 6.73 31.63
N VAL A 467 -1.83 5.87 31.21
CA VAL A 467 -1.56 5.57 29.80
C VAL A 467 -1.63 4.05 29.65
N THR A 468 -2.48 3.58 28.73
CA THR A 468 -2.65 2.16 28.42
C THR A 468 -2.32 1.92 26.95
N SER A 469 -1.43 1.00 26.61
CA SER A 469 -1.18 0.58 25.23
C SER A 469 -1.82 -0.76 24.95
N LEU A 470 -2.50 -0.85 23.81
CA LEU A 470 -3.22 -2.00 23.31
C LEU A 470 -2.61 -2.42 21.97
N ASN A 471 -2.04 -3.63 21.92
CA ASN A 471 -1.60 -4.24 20.67
C ASN A 471 -2.70 -5.13 20.11
N ILE A 472 -3.37 -4.65 19.07
CA ILE A 472 -4.55 -5.31 18.52
C ILE A 472 -4.21 -5.81 17.12
N THR A 473 -3.72 -7.03 17.04
CA THR A 473 -3.31 -7.67 15.77
C THR A 473 -4.20 -8.83 15.37
N THR A 474 -5.15 -9.22 16.21
CA THR A 474 -6.10 -10.29 15.90
C THR A 474 -7.55 -9.88 16.12
N ARG A 475 -8.43 -10.51 15.34
CA ARG A 475 -9.87 -10.34 15.49
C ARG A 475 -10.37 -10.85 16.84
N ALA A 476 -9.72 -11.86 17.42
CA ALA A 476 -10.07 -12.38 18.75
C ALA A 476 -9.84 -11.32 19.84
N GLN A 477 -8.69 -10.64 19.83
CA GLN A 477 -8.42 -9.48 20.70
C GLN A 477 -9.50 -8.42 20.52
N ALA A 478 -9.78 -8.01 19.28
CA ALA A 478 -10.81 -7.00 19.01
C ALA A 478 -12.24 -7.40 19.44
N MET A 479 -12.51 -8.71 19.59
CA MET A 479 -13.77 -9.25 20.13
C MET A 479 -13.85 -9.24 21.65
N ASP A 480 -12.74 -9.03 22.36
CA ASP A 480 -12.70 -9.04 23.81
C ASP A 480 -13.45 -7.84 24.39
N PRO A 481 -14.51 -8.05 25.19
CA PRO A 481 -15.26 -6.95 25.80
C PRO A 481 -14.42 -6.10 26.76
N ARG A 482 -13.30 -6.61 27.28
CA ARG A 482 -12.36 -5.86 28.12
C ARG A 482 -11.68 -4.75 27.33
N ILE A 483 -11.23 -5.01 26.10
CA ILE A 483 -10.68 -3.98 25.20
C ILE A 483 -11.70 -2.88 24.96
N ALA A 484 -12.92 -3.28 24.62
CA ALA A 484 -13.99 -2.33 24.38
C ALA A 484 -14.26 -1.45 25.62
N SER A 485 -14.16 -2.02 26.82
CA SER A 485 -14.25 -1.27 28.08
C SER A 485 -13.08 -0.30 28.29
N ILE A 486 -11.86 -0.66 27.90
CA ILE A 486 -10.68 0.21 27.98
C ILE A 486 -10.86 1.43 27.07
N ILE A 487 -11.20 1.17 25.80
CA ILE A 487 -11.46 2.22 24.81
C ILE A 487 -12.63 3.10 25.24
N SER A 488 -13.68 2.51 25.83
CA SER A 488 -14.83 3.24 26.35
C SER A 488 -14.52 4.08 27.59
N GLY A 489 -13.34 3.95 28.20
CA GLY A 489 -12.89 4.77 29.33
C GLY A 489 -11.83 5.83 28.93
N ALA A 490 -11.47 5.91 27.65
CA ALA A 490 -10.41 6.80 27.19
C ALA A 490 -10.86 8.28 27.10
N ASP A 491 -9.95 9.19 27.38
CA ASP A 491 -10.07 10.64 27.16
C ASP A 491 -9.21 11.14 26.00
N ALA A 492 -8.12 10.42 25.70
CA ALA A 492 -7.41 10.52 24.44
C ALA A 492 -7.10 9.13 23.87
N ILE A 493 -7.22 8.99 22.56
CA ILE A 493 -6.88 7.76 21.81
C ILE A 493 -5.85 8.11 20.74
N TRP A 494 -4.76 7.35 20.72
CA TRP A 494 -3.71 7.47 19.71
C TRP A 494 -3.59 6.21 18.88
N PHE A 495 -3.54 6.35 17.55
CA PHE A 495 -3.32 5.26 16.62
C PHE A 495 -1.89 5.28 16.06
N GLY A 496 -1.17 4.17 16.24
CA GLY A 496 0.17 3.98 15.69
C GLY A 496 0.21 3.86 14.15
N GLY A 497 1.42 3.75 13.62
CA GLY A 497 1.66 3.36 12.23
C GLY A 497 1.39 1.87 11.97
N GLY A 498 1.74 1.40 10.78
CA GLY A 498 1.52 0.01 10.35
C GLY A 498 0.65 -0.06 9.10
N ALA A 499 -0.27 -1.02 9.05
CA ALA A 499 -1.11 -1.32 7.89
C ALA A 499 -2.55 -0.81 8.06
N GLN A 500 -3.06 -0.06 7.07
CA GLN A 500 -4.43 0.47 7.06
C GLN A 500 -5.48 -0.65 6.98
N SER A 501 -5.17 -1.69 6.22
CA SER A 501 -6.00 -2.89 5.97
C SER A 501 -6.31 -3.69 7.24
N LEU A 502 -5.43 -3.62 8.25
CA LEU A 502 -5.64 -4.27 9.55
C LEU A 502 -6.79 -3.62 10.32
N TYR A 503 -6.90 -2.30 10.32
CA TYR A 503 -8.02 -1.61 10.97
C TYR A 503 -9.38 -2.04 10.39
N GLN A 504 -9.44 -2.27 9.07
CA GLN A 504 -10.66 -2.75 8.43
C GLN A 504 -10.94 -4.22 8.76
N SER A 505 -9.97 -5.11 8.53
CA SER A 505 -10.16 -6.56 8.64
C SER A 505 -10.34 -7.04 10.09
N ILE A 506 -9.66 -6.40 11.03
CA ILE A 506 -9.69 -6.77 12.44
C ILE A 506 -10.86 -6.12 13.16
N PHE A 507 -11.07 -4.81 13.01
CA PHE A 507 -11.98 -4.08 13.91
C PHE A 507 -13.43 -4.18 13.44
N VAL A 508 -13.70 -4.19 12.13
CA VAL A 508 -15.08 -4.12 11.62
C VAL A 508 -15.96 -5.23 12.19
N GLY A 509 -17.10 -4.85 12.78
CA GLY A 509 -18.07 -5.77 13.37
C GLY A 509 -17.70 -6.30 14.76
N THR A 510 -16.72 -5.72 15.44
CA THR A 510 -16.34 -6.11 16.82
C THR A 510 -16.84 -5.12 17.89
N PRO A 511 -16.84 -5.50 19.19
CA PRO A 511 -17.06 -4.57 20.30
C PRO A 511 -16.08 -3.41 20.32
N LEU A 512 -14.80 -3.63 19.99
CA LEU A 512 -13.80 -2.56 19.84
C LEU A 512 -14.26 -1.49 18.85
N PHE A 513 -14.76 -1.88 17.68
CA PHE A 513 -15.27 -0.93 16.68
C PHE A 513 -16.42 -0.09 17.21
N SER A 514 -17.32 -0.71 17.96
CA SER A 514 -18.45 0.00 18.57
C SER A 514 -17.99 0.99 19.63
N ALA A 515 -16.99 0.62 20.45
CA ALA A 515 -16.39 1.50 21.45
C ALA A 515 -15.68 2.68 20.81
N LEU A 516 -14.86 2.44 19.77
CA LEU A 516 -14.20 3.50 18.99
C LEU A 516 -15.20 4.45 18.34
N ALA A 517 -16.28 3.92 17.78
CA ALA A 517 -17.33 4.75 17.20
C ALA A 517 -18.07 5.61 18.22
N ASN A 518 -18.16 5.17 19.47
CA ASN A 518 -18.71 5.98 20.56
C ASN A 518 -17.71 7.05 21.01
N ALA A 519 -16.43 6.70 21.18
CA ALA A 519 -15.37 7.64 21.51
C ALA A 519 -15.29 8.78 20.46
N ALA A 520 -15.33 8.44 19.18
CA ALA A 520 -15.32 9.41 18.08
C ALA A 520 -16.51 10.38 18.08
N ARG A 521 -17.62 10.06 18.74
CA ARG A 521 -18.78 10.97 18.89
C ARG A 521 -18.70 11.80 20.18
N GLY A 522 -17.91 11.35 21.15
CA GLY A 522 -17.77 11.94 22.48
C GLY A 522 -16.84 13.15 22.53
N ASN A 523 -16.40 13.45 23.74
CA ASN A 523 -15.35 14.42 24.03
C ASN A 523 -14.04 13.67 24.30
N VAL A 524 -13.54 13.00 23.27
CA VAL A 524 -12.31 12.23 23.30
C VAL A 524 -11.38 12.80 22.25
N ALA A 525 -10.13 13.06 22.63
CA ALA A 525 -9.11 13.48 21.68
C ALA A 525 -8.69 12.26 20.85
N ILE A 526 -8.62 12.37 19.52
CA ILE A 526 -8.26 11.25 18.65
C ILE A 526 -7.18 11.66 17.67
N GLY A 527 -6.05 10.96 17.70
CA GLY A 527 -4.92 11.23 16.82
C GLY A 527 -4.25 9.98 16.32
N GLY A 528 -3.33 10.14 15.37
CA GLY A 528 -2.48 9.04 14.92
C GLY A 528 -1.41 9.46 13.94
N THR A 529 -0.53 8.52 13.63
CA THR A 529 0.59 8.69 12.69
C THR A 529 0.52 7.69 11.54
N SER A 530 0.93 8.11 10.34
CA SER A 530 0.97 7.26 9.14
C SER A 530 -0.36 6.52 8.90
N ALA A 531 -0.41 5.18 9.01
CA ALA A 531 -1.66 4.42 8.87
C ALA A 531 -2.74 4.87 9.87
N GLY A 532 -2.38 5.11 11.13
CA GLY A 532 -3.31 5.62 12.14
C GLY A 532 -3.96 6.94 11.74
N MET A 533 -3.21 7.86 11.10
CA MET A 533 -3.76 9.11 10.54
C MET A 533 -4.65 8.85 9.31
N ALA A 534 -4.22 7.97 8.40
CA ALA A 534 -4.91 7.71 7.15
C ALA A 534 -6.37 7.25 7.35
N MET A 535 -6.67 6.60 8.47
CA MET A 535 -8.02 6.09 8.77
C MET A 535 -8.99 7.12 9.34
N LEU A 536 -8.53 8.32 9.74
CA LEU A 536 -9.35 9.31 10.45
C LEU A 536 -10.21 10.18 9.52
N GLY A 537 -9.84 10.29 8.23
CA GLY A 537 -10.60 11.03 7.23
C GLY A 537 -11.98 10.41 6.92
N GLN A 538 -12.88 11.17 6.29
CA GLN A 538 -14.18 10.66 5.81
C GLN A 538 -14.04 9.45 4.87
N SER A 539 -12.94 9.42 4.12
CA SER A 539 -12.46 8.24 3.42
C SER A 539 -10.98 8.01 3.69
N ALA A 540 -10.57 6.75 3.60
CA ALA A 540 -9.19 6.30 3.73
C ALA A 540 -8.84 5.37 2.57
N TYR A 541 -7.57 5.32 2.18
CA TYR A 541 -7.10 4.30 1.24
C TYR A 541 -6.75 3.01 2.00
N ILE A 542 -6.90 1.87 1.31
CA ILE A 542 -6.37 0.58 1.79
C ILE A 542 -4.99 0.39 1.14
N ASP A 543 -4.00 0.07 1.94
CA ASP A 543 -2.75 -0.54 1.50
C ASP A 543 -3.01 -1.95 0.98
N LEU A 544 -2.57 -2.24 -0.24
CA LEU A 544 -2.45 -3.63 -0.65
C LEU A 544 -1.27 -4.24 0.11
N PRO A 545 -1.29 -5.55 0.42
CA PRO A 545 -0.09 -6.18 0.95
C PRO A 545 1.05 -5.87 -0.04
N TRP A 546 2.13 -5.25 0.45
CA TRP A 546 3.36 -4.89 -0.27
C TRP A 546 3.44 -3.53 -1.01
N ASP A 547 2.53 -2.56 -0.81
CA ASP A 547 2.67 -1.08 -1.05
C ASP A 547 1.32 -0.44 -1.40
N SER A 548 1.19 0.85 -1.13
CA SER A 548 0.04 1.66 -1.53
C SER A 548 0.19 2.15 -2.97
N VAL A 549 -0.92 2.29 -3.68
CA VAL A 549 -0.95 2.79 -5.08
C VAL A 549 -0.22 4.13 -5.20
N LYS A 550 0.50 4.36 -6.32
CA LYS A 550 1.30 5.58 -6.57
C LYS A 550 0.56 6.60 -7.44
N SER A 551 0.98 7.87 -7.39
CA SER A 551 0.38 8.98 -8.15
C SER A 551 0.27 8.69 -9.64
N ARG A 552 1.37 8.24 -10.28
CA ARG A 552 1.39 7.81 -11.70
C ARG A 552 0.25 6.88 -12.10
N PHE A 553 -0.09 5.94 -11.23
CA PHE A 553 -0.87 4.78 -11.60
C PHE A 553 -2.33 5.15 -11.48
N VAL A 554 -2.67 5.81 -10.38
CA VAL A 554 -4.05 6.15 -10.05
C VAL A 554 -4.57 7.34 -10.85
N THR A 555 -3.72 8.23 -11.35
CA THR A 555 -4.16 9.25 -12.31
C THR A 555 -4.43 8.64 -13.69
N GLN A 556 -3.70 7.59 -14.07
CA GLN A 556 -3.91 6.87 -15.33
C GLN A 556 -5.07 5.88 -15.26
N GLN A 557 -5.26 5.20 -14.12
CA GLN A 557 -6.28 4.19 -13.90
C GLN A 557 -7.03 4.39 -12.58
N PRO A 558 -7.72 5.53 -12.40
CA PRO A 558 -8.41 5.85 -11.14
C PRO A 558 -9.49 4.83 -10.77
N GLN A 559 -10.11 4.18 -11.76
CA GLN A 559 -11.16 3.17 -11.54
C GLN A 559 -10.62 1.75 -11.36
N SER A 560 -9.30 1.56 -11.34
CA SER A 560 -8.71 0.23 -11.11
C SER A 560 -9.20 -0.33 -9.76
N PRO A 561 -9.51 -1.64 -9.67
CA PRO A 561 -9.86 -2.25 -8.39
C PRO A 561 -8.69 -2.28 -7.40
N ARG A 562 -7.46 -1.96 -7.83
CA ARG A 562 -6.30 -1.70 -6.95
C ARG A 562 -6.45 -0.42 -6.14
N VAL A 563 -7.23 0.54 -6.63
CA VAL A 563 -7.52 1.78 -5.91
C VAL A 563 -8.71 1.50 -5.00
N GLN A 564 -8.43 1.06 -3.78
CA GLN A 564 -9.46 0.76 -2.80
C GLN A 564 -9.57 1.90 -1.79
N LEU A 565 -10.79 2.42 -1.66
CA LEU A 565 -11.13 3.45 -0.70
C LEU A 565 -12.18 2.91 0.25
N MET A 566 -11.94 3.09 1.54
CA MET A 566 -12.92 2.87 2.60
C MET A 566 -13.62 4.17 2.93
N THR A 567 -14.85 4.06 3.40
CA THR A 567 -15.62 5.17 3.92
C THR A 567 -15.98 4.94 5.39
N GLN A 568 -16.10 6.02 6.15
CA GLN A 568 -16.58 5.92 7.53
C GLN A 568 -17.98 5.30 7.61
N GLY A 569 -18.29 4.65 8.73
CA GLY A 569 -19.61 4.06 8.97
C GLY A 569 -19.51 2.55 9.14
N SER A 570 -19.72 1.77 8.07
CA SER A 570 -19.64 0.30 8.15
C SER A 570 -18.23 -0.26 7.94
N GLN A 571 -17.30 0.52 7.38
CA GLN A 571 -15.93 0.07 7.09
C GLN A 571 -14.91 0.64 8.07
N LEU A 572 -15.19 1.80 8.70
CA LEU A 572 -14.32 2.45 9.67
C LEU A 572 -15.10 3.06 10.84
N PRO A 573 -14.55 3.04 12.07
CA PRO A 573 -15.28 3.41 13.28
C PRO A 573 -15.28 4.92 13.55
N PHE A 574 -14.64 5.77 12.75
CA PHE A 574 -14.42 7.19 13.05
C PHE A 574 -15.46 8.13 12.44
N ALA A 575 -16.67 7.63 12.13
CA ALA A 575 -17.75 8.44 11.58
C ALA A 575 -18.08 9.68 12.45
N GLY A 576 -17.91 9.60 13.77
CA GLY A 576 -18.11 10.74 14.67
C GLY A 576 -17.16 11.93 14.41
N LEU A 577 -15.97 11.68 13.84
CA LEU A 577 -14.99 12.72 13.49
C LEU A 577 -15.35 13.49 12.21
N THR A 578 -16.21 12.90 11.39
CA THR A 578 -16.44 13.30 10.00
C THR A 578 -17.90 13.68 9.75
N CYS A 579 -18.81 13.31 10.65
CA CYS A 579 -20.24 13.62 10.56
C CYS A 579 -20.60 14.88 11.36
N GLY A 580 -21.28 15.82 10.70
CA GLY A 580 -21.78 17.07 11.30
C GLY A 580 -21.41 18.28 10.45
N SER A 581 -22.14 19.40 10.59
CA SER A 581 -21.87 20.62 9.82
C SER A 581 -20.50 21.24 10.12
N ASN A 582 -19.95 20.96 11.31
CA ASN A 582 -18.69 21.52 11.80
C ASN A 582 -17.65 20.42 12.10
N ALA A 583 -17.76 19.25 11.46
CA ALA A 583 -16.79 18.18 11.61
C ALA A 583 -15.52 18.53 10.81
N PRO A 584 -14.33 18.63 11.43
CA PRO A 584 -13.15 19.13 10.74
C PRO A 584 -12.63 18.18 9.66
N LEU A 585 -12.93 16.88 9.79
CA LEU A 585 -12.58 15.84 8.83
C LEU A 585 -13.74 15.45 7.91
N GLY A 586 -14.88 16.16 8.01
CA GLY A 586 -16.04 15.91 7.17
C GLY A 586 -15.74 16.18 5.70
N GLY A 587 -15.93 15.16 4.85
CA GLY A 587 -15.61 15.26 3.43
C GLY A 587 -14.12 15.44 3.11
N ILE A 588 -13.23 14.91 3.96
CA ILE A 588 -11.78 14.87 3.73
C ILE A 588 -11.33 13.43 3.48
N VAL A 589 -10.47 13.21 2.48
CA VAL A 589 -9.61 12.03 2.36
C VAL A 589 -8.19 12.42 2.77
N THR A 590 -7.59 11.66 3.67
CA THR A 590 -6.26 11.93 4.20
C THR A 590 -5.19 11.11 3.47
N ASP A 591 -3.99 11.67 3.40
CA ASP A 591 -2.81 11.02 2.86
C ASP A 591 -1.56 11.40 3.69
N THR A 592 -0.63 10.45 3.81
CA THR A 592 0.54 10.49 4.69
C THR A 592 1.82 10.32 3.87
N HIS A 593 2.99 10.54 4.47
CA HIS A 593 4.30 10.48 3.81
C HIS A 593 4.29 11.25 2.47
N PHE A 594 3.67 12.43 2.47
CA PHE A 594 3.00 12.95 1.29
C PHE A 594 3.93 13.39 0.16
N SER A 595 4.71 14.47 0.36
CA SER A 595 5.64 14.96 -0.68
C SER A 595 6.81 13.99 -0.91
N GLY A 596 7.38 13.42 0.15
CA GLY A 596 8.51 12.50 0.08
C GLY A 596 8.24 11.22 -0.73
N ARG A 597 6.97 10.85 -0.95
CA ARG A 597 6.58 9.70 -1.78
C ARG A 597 5.78 10.08 -3.03
N ASP A 598 5.84 11.35 -3.42
CA ASP A 598 5.09 11.94 -4.52
C ASP A 598 3.59 11.53 -4.57
N ARG A 599 2.80 11.93 -3.58
CA ARG A 599 1.39 11.49 -3.41
C ARG A 599 0.32 12.49 -3.85
N MET A 600 0.67 13.62 -4.47
CA MET A 600 -0.29 14.64 -4.93
C MET A 600 -1.25 14.13 -6.01
N GLY A 601 -0.73 13.44 -7.04
CA GLY A 601 -1.56 12.82 -8.07
C GLY A 601 -2.50 11.76 -7.50
N ARG A 602 -2.01 11.03 -6.49
CA ARG A 602 -2.77 10.01 -5.78
C ARG A 602 -3.91 10.56 -4.96
N LEU A 603 -3.63 11.55 -4.12
CA LEU A 603 -4.65 12.24 -3.36
C LEU A 603 -5.72 12.81 -4.29
N THR A 604 -5.31 13.38 -5.43
CA THR A 604 -6.22 13.91 -6.45
C THR A 604 -7.12 12.82 -7.05
N ALA A 605 -6.59 11.62 -7.33
CA ALA A 605 -7.40 10.50 -7.81
C ALA A 605 -8.37 9.99 -6.74
N PHE A 606 -7.97 9.97 -5.47
CA PHE A 606 -8.86 9.59 -4.37
C PHE A 606 -10.02 10.59 -4.24
N MET A 607 -9.71 11.88 -4.25
CA MET A 607 -10.70 12.97 -4.29
C MET A 607 -11.67 12.82 -5.47
N ALA A 608 -11.15 12.45 -6.65
CA ALA A 608 -11.99 12.26 -7.82
C ALA A 608 -12.99 11.11 -7.65
N ARG A 609 -12.62 10.04 -6.93
CA ARG A 609 -13.48 8.88 -6.72
C ARG A 609 -14.57 9.09 -5.68
N ASN A 610 -14.28 9.83 -4.60
CA ASN A 610 -15.20 9.98 -3.48
C ASN A 610 -15.83 11.38 -3.37
N GLY A 611 -15.39 12.34 -4.19
CA GLY A 611 -15.87 13.72 -4.17
C GLY A 611 -15.46 14.49 -2.90
N HIS A 612 -14.44 14.02 -2.19
CA HIS A 612 -13.92 14.66 -0.98
C HIS A 612 -12.80 15.64 -1.31
N ARG A 613 -12.47 16.51 -0.35
CA ARG A 613 -11.23 17.30 -0.35
C ARG A 613 -10.07 16.40 0.08
N GLY A 614 -8.86 16.70 -0.37
CA GLY A 614 -7.66 15.99 0.02
C GLY A 614 -6.93 16.71 1.15
N LEU A 615 -6.36 15.97 2.08
CA LEU A 615 -5.43 16.48 3.09
C LEU A 615 -4.18 15.61 3.12
N GLY A 616 -3.09 16.09 2.53
CA GLY A 616 -1.78 15.44 2.56
C GLY A 616 -0.91 16.01 3.68
N VAL A 617 -0.24 15.15 4.45
CA VAL A 617 0.72 15.56 5.49
C VAL A 617 2.08 14.92 5.22
N ASP A 618 3.11 15.75 5.20
CA ASP A 618 4.50 15.32 4.99
C ASP A 618 5.03 14.45 6.14
N GLU A 619 6.10 13.71 5.86
CA GLU A 619 6.90 13.08 6.92
C GLU A 619 7.44 14.14 7.89
N SER A 620 7.74 13.74 9.12
CA SER A 620 8.24 14.59 10.19
C SER A 620 7.38 15.84 10.42
N THR A 621 6.07 15.73 10.13
CA THR A 621 5.10 16.84 10.16
C THR A 621 3.77 16.37 10.72
N ALA A 622 3.10 17.24 11.47
CA ALA A 622 1.78 16.95 12.01
C ALA A 622 0.85 18.18 12.01
N LEU A 623 -0.46 17.91 11.87
CA LEU A 623 -1.52 18.90 12.04
C LEU A 623 -2.30 18.61 13.32
N LEU A 624 -2.27 19.56 14.25
CA LEU A 624 -3.15 19.60 15.41
C LEU A 624 -4.39 20.44 15.09
N MET A 625 -5.58 19.89 15.32
CA MET A 625 -6.86 20.58 15.20
C MET A 625 -7.53 20.68 16.56
N SER A 626 -7.79 21.91 17.02
CA SER A 626 -8.54 22.17 18.26
C SER A 626 -9.76 23.05 17.99
N SER A 627 -10.84 22.79 18.73
CA SER A 627 -12.10 23.52 18.53
C SER A 627 -11.95 24.99 18.96
N VAL A 628 -12.35 25.93 18.11
CA VAL A 628 -12.38 27.37 18.43
C VAL A 628 -13.69 28.00 17.96
N GLY A 629 -14.59 28.31 18.89
CA GLY A 629 -15.93 28.77 18.55
C GLY A 629 -16.67 27.76 17.65
N ASN A 630 -17.05 28.19 16.44
CA ASN A 630 -17.69 27.34 15.43
C ASN A 630 -16.72 26.85 14.33
N ASP A 631 -15.42 27.09 14.49
CA ASP A 631 -14.35 26.72 13.55
C ASP A 631 -13.31 25.84 14.25
N TRP A 632 -12.25 25.46 13.53
CA TRP A 632 -11.14 24.68 14.05
C TRP A 632 -9.84 25.44 13.88
N LYS A 633 -9.10 25.60 14.97
CA LYS A 633 -7.73 26.09 14.95
C LYS A 633 -6.84 24.97 14.45
N TRP A 634 -6.07 25.25 13.42
CA TRP A 634 -5.11 24.35 12.79
C TRP A 634 -3.70 24.85 13.11
N THR A 635 -2.92 24.04 13.80
CA THR A 635 -1.50 24.32 14.10
C THR A 635 -0.65 23.22 13.46
N VAL A 636 0.29 23.60 12.62
CA VAL A 636 1.23 22.66 11.98
C VAL A 636 2.53 22.61 12.78
N PHE A 637 2.97 21.41 13.13
CA PHE A 637 4.23 21.11 13.81
C PHE A 637 5.13 20.29 12.90
N GLY A 638 6.44 20.28 13.17
CA GLY A 638 7.41 19.51 12.41
C GLY A 638 8.28 20.33 11.47
N GLU A 639 8.69 19.71 10.37
CA GLU A 639 9.68 20.27 9.43
C GLU A 639 9.11 20.51 8.02
N GLY A 640 8.05 19.79 7.65
CA GLY A 640 7.44 19.85 6.32
C GLY A 640 6.16 20.68 6.29
N ASN A 641 5.23 20.26 5.43
CA ASN A 641 3.99 20.98 5.16
C ASN A 641 2.75 20.09 5.26
N VAL A 642 1.62 20.76 5.41
CA VAL A 642 0.29 20.20 5.24
C VAL A 642 -0.34 20.79 3.98
N TYR A 643 -0.92 19.94 3.15
CA TYR A 643 -1.52 20.30 1.87
C TYR A 643 -3.01 20.03 1.90
N LEU A 644 -3.82 21.08 1.84
CA LEU A 644 -5.25 20.99 1.67
C LEU A 644 -5.59 21.18 0.19
N VAL A 645 -6.11 20.13 -0.44
CA VAL A 645 -6.48 20.12 -1.86
C VAL A 645 -8.00 20.13 -2.00
N SER A 646 -8.55 21.04 -2.79
CA SER A 646 -10.00 21.15 -2.96
C SER A 646 -10.39 21.55 -4.39
N PRO A 647 -11.61 21.21 -4.86
CA PRO A 647 -12.10 21.72 -6.13
C PRO A 647 -12.14 23.25 -6.13
N ALA A 648 -11.64 23.89 -7.20
CA ALA A 648 -11.63 25.35 -7.29
C ALA A 648 -13.05 25.97 -7.38
N SER A 649 -14.05 25.16 -7.72
CA SER A 649 -15.47 25.52 -7.58
C SER A 649 -16.34 24.28 -7.48
N ASN A 650 -17.58 24.44 -6.99
CA ASN A 650 -18.56 23.35 -6.87
C ASN A 650 -19.01 22.77 -8.24
N LYS A 651 -18.64 23.40 -9.36
CA LYS A 651 -18.93 22.92 -10.72
C LYS A 651 -17.80 22.06 -11.29
N VAL A 652 -16.68 21.94 -10.60
CA VAL A 652 -15.56 21.10 -11.04
C VAL A 652 -15.90 19.65 -10.75
N THR A 653 -16.00 18.83 -11.79
CA THR A 653 -16.26 17.40 -11.69
C THR A 653 -15.15 16.65 -12.41
N PRO A 654 -14.58 15.59 -11.80
CA PRO A 654 -13.60 14.76 -12.47
C PRO A 654 -14.22 14.10 -13.71
N LYS A 655 -13.42 13.98 -14.77
CA LYS A 655 -13.76 13.27 -16.01
C LYS A 655 -12.78 12.12 -16.19
N TYR A 656 -13.26 11.05 -16.81
CA TYR A 656 -12.46 9.89 -17.17
C TYR A 656 -12.44 9.77 -18.69
N GLN A 657 -11.31 10.08 -19.32
CA GLN A 657 -11.14 10.18 -20.78
C GLN A 657 -10.05 9.21 -21.25
N ASP A 658 -9.98 8.91 -22.54
CA ASP A 658 -8.92 8.12 -23.18
C ASP A 658 -8.53 6.84 -22.42
N GLY A 659 -9.45 5.89 -22.37
CA GLY A 659 -9.24 4.63 -21.66
C GLY A 659 -9.44 4.70 -20.14
N GLY A 660 -10.05 5.79 -19.64
CA GLY A 660 -10.42 5.93 -18.22
C GLY A 660 -9.46 6.78 -17.38
N ARG A 661 -8.49 7.46 -18.03
CA ARG A 661 -7.53 8.38 -17.42
C ARG A 661 -8.21 9.59 -16.80
N LEU A 662 -7.69 10.05 -15.67
CA LEU A 662 -8.25 11.17 -14.92
C LEU A 662 -8.00 12.51 -15.61
N THR A 663 -9.04 13.31 -15.76
CA THR A 663 -8.96 14.75 -16.03
C THR A 663 -9.73 15.49 -14.92
N TYR A 664 -9.07 16.35 -14.13
CA TYR A 664 -9.67 16.95 -12.94
C TYR A 664 -9.19 18.39 -12.69
N ASN A 665 -9.89 19.36 -13.29
CA ASN A 665 -9.38 20.72 -13.46
C ASN A 665 -10.43 21.81 -13.15
N PRO A 666 -10.06 22.92 -12.48
CA PRO A 666 -8.86 23.13 -11.65
C PRO A 666 -9.11 22.80 -10.17
N LEU A 667 -8.03 22.43 -9.47
CA LEU A 667 -8.01 22.21 -8.03
C LEU A 667 -7.16 23.29 -7.35
N ASN A 668 -7.63 23.76 -6.21
CA ASN A 668 -6.92 24.66 -5.32
C ASN A 668 -6.05 23.84 -4.36
N VAL A 669 -4.81 24.27 -4.14
CA VAL A 669 -3.91 23.72 -3.12
C VAL A 669 -3.56 24.83 -2.13
N THR A 670 -3.87 24.62 -0.85
CA THR A 670 -3.39 25.44 0.26
C THR A 670 -2.25 24.69 0.95
N ARG A 671 -1.04 25.25 0.89
CA ARG A 671 0.14 24.74 1.60
C ARG A 671 0.30 25.49 2.92
N ILE A 672 0.39 24.74 4.02
CA ILE A 672 0.55 25.27 5.37
C ILE A 672 1.85 24.71 5.94
N ALA A 673 2.85 25.56 6.09
CA ALA A 673 4.17 25.17 6.60
C ALA A 673 4.14 24.95 8.11
N ALA A 674 5.04 24.10 8.62
CA ALA A 674 5.26 23.95 10.05
C ALA A 674 5.54 25.30 10.75
N GLY A 675 5.10 25.40 12.00
CA GLY A 675 5.07 26.64 12.78
C GLY A 675 3.88 27.56 12.47
N THR A 676 3.09 27.26 11.44
CA THR A 676 1.91 28.08 11.09
C THR A 676 0.70 27.68 11.91
N THR A 677 0.00 28.69 12.43
CA THR A 677 -1.35 28.55 13.00
C THR A 677 -2.35 29.29 12.13
N THR A 678 -3.45 28.64 11.77
CA THR A 678 -4.56 29.23 11.01
C THR A 678 -5.90 28.67 11.51
N THR A 679 -7.02 29.09 10.91
CA THR A 679 -8.29 28.39 11.10
C THR A 679 -8.64 27.59 9.85
N GLN A 680 -9.47 26.55 9.99
CA GLN A 680 -9.90 25.73 8.87
C GLN A 680 -10.60 26.57 7.79
N ALA A 681 -11.46 27.51 8.18
CA ALA A 681 -12.12 28.41 7.24
C ALA A 681 -11.10 29.26 6.46
N ALA A 682 -10.08 29.80 7.13
CA ALA A 682 -9.03 30.60 6.50
C ALA A 682 -8.16 29.75 5.55
N ALA A 683 -7.80 28.52 5.94
CA ALA A 683 -7.07 27.59 5.09
C ALA A 683 -7.84 27.24 3.80
N LEU A 684 -9.16 27.09 3.88
CA LEU A 684 -10.02 26.85 2.71
C LEU A 684 -10.16 28.06 1.79
N ALA A 685 -10.08 29.28 2.34
CA ALA A 685 -10.30 30.53 1.60
C ALA A 685 -9.06 31.05 0.86
N SER A 686 -7.86 30.62 1.24
CA SER A 686 -6.59 31.20 0.80
C SER A 686 -5.70 30.17 0.08
N PRO A 687 -6.05 29.73 -1.13
CA PRO A 687 -5.23 28.78 -1.88
C PRO A 687 -3.89 29.38 -2.28
N SER A 688 -2.82 28.61 -2.12
CA SER A 688 -1.45 29.00 -2.44
C SER A 688 -1.18 28.93 -3.95
N TYR A 689 -1.65 27.87 -4.60
CA TYR A 689 -1.53 27.64 -6.04
C TYR A 689 -2.63 26.70 -6.53
N LYS A 690 -2.63 26.40 -7.83
CA LYS A 690 -3.56 25.46 -8.44
C LYS A 690 -2.82 24.30 -9.06
N ILE A 691 -3.47 23.14 -9.01
CA ILE A 691 -3.08 21.96 -9.77
C ILE A 691 -4.23 21.53 -10.67
N PHE A 692 -3.91 20.75 -11.69
CA PHE A 692 -4.90 20.25 -12.63
C PHE A 692 -4.37 18.94 -13.23
N VAL A 693 -5.22 17.92 -13.37
CA VAL A 693 -4.89 16.66 -14.04
C VAL A 693 -5.49 16.66 -15.44
N SER A 694 -4.71 16.39 -16.47
CA SER A 694 -5.19 16.20 -17.84
C SER A 694 -4.74 14.85 -18.36
N GLN A 695 -5.68 13.97 -18.69
CA GLN A 695 -5.40 12.63 -19.26
C GLN A 695 -4.35 11.85 -18.43
N GLY A 696 -4.51 11.91 -17.11
CA GLY A 696 -3.66 11.22 -16.14
C GLY A 696 -2.32 11.90 -15.83
N THR A 697 -1.98 13.00 -16.48
CA THR A 697 -0.79 13.80 -16.14
C THR A 697 -1.21 14.95 -15.24
N ILE A 698 -0.50 15.16 -14.13
CA ILE A 698 -0.74 16.25 -13.19
C ILE A 698 0.15 17.45 -13.52
N TYR A 699 -0.40 18.65 -13.37
CA TYR A 699 0.25 19.92 -13.64
C TYR A 699 0.01 20.88 -12.50
N THR A 700 0.89 21.86 -12.36
CA THR A 700 0.84 22.91 -11.34
C THR A 700 0.97 24.28 -11.99
N THR A 701 0.37 25.29 -11.35
CA THR A 701 0.59 26.70 -11.69
C THR A 701 1.75 27.32 -10.90
N GLN A 702 2.42 26.55 -10.05
CA GLN A 702 3.54 27.03 -9.25
C GLN A 702 4.77 27.27 -10.13
N ASN A 703 5.46 28.39 -9.89
CA ASN A 703 6.72 28.70 -10.55
C ASN A 703 7.76 27.62 -10.20
N GLY A 704 8.42 27.06 -11.22
CA GLY A 704 9.39 25.96 -11.05
C GLY A 704 8.79 24.56 -11.17
N GLY A 705 7.48 24.42 -11.37
CA GLY A 705 6.87 23.12 -11.73
C GLY A 705 6.68 22.12 -10.57
N SER A 706 7.05 22.48 -9.34
CA SER A 706 6.81 21.63 -8.15
C SER A 706 5.31 21.45 -7.86
N LEU A 707 4.91 20.21 -7.59
CA LEU A 707 3.57 19.89 -7.06
C LEU A 707 3.44 20.18 -5.56
N TYR A 708 4.54 20.52 -4.88
CA TYR A 708 4.62 20.74 -3.45
C TYR A 708 5.09 22.17 -3.15
#